data_AF-A0A972IHV2-F1
#
_entry.id   AF-A0A972IHV2-F1
#
_cell.length_a   1.000
_cell.length_b   1.000
_cell.length_c   1.000
_cell.angle_alpha   90.00
_cell.angle_beta   90.00
_cell.angle_gamma   90.00
#
_symmetry.space_group_name_H-M   'P 1'
#
loop_
_entity.id
_entity.type
_entity.pdbx_description
1 polymer ?
#
loop_
_entity_poly.entity_id
_entity_poly.type
_entity_poly.pdbx_seq_one_letter_code
_entity_poly.pdbx_strand_id
1 'polypeptide(L)'
;MKKPAGTIATIDTSRQVQASPPESAADRSTPSLGATLAALTLLCASWIVSGGCGLVGRPLGHALAWLATALVAVALPRGAGTGWQGRLVLALGIAAAVILNASHNEVVNLLGLAVLGGAACAAGPAGWLARRLLPAATAGPRDAPPPGGCPVDWRVIRIASHAVMLLAVYRFALAAIPWVWHLADWAGSLVGDLAAALWSRPISVGATYAGLDHLVLMAALVAGWLRDAPRPRLRRAILAVSAILSGQMLYLLCLSFATELAAALPAAPARPPADLYVPPDWFWGDAARSLLPWNLPILAVAWQLAVAAAMLRWTRWTGEREDAAAEIATTPEPAGENRMKARRGRPRAAVHTPSSSANDWLAWVPAGLALVLPLVAVFSPGGADLAGKTVLVFDQGVIDWDMPEHGRYGADSAGRFGMLPAFVESLGGRLVRSHKLEEAELAAADVLLLLHPNQPWPKETLERVWDFVRQGGSLLVTAGPRLQDAQGASSFNEVLQPLGMEVRFDTTVSETESWRQAIAAAAHPATLGLRGDRDRFGMAMAASIDISRRACPILVGRWGWSDPGSDFLLTNRAAWDAGERLGDLVLAAERRVGRGRVITLGDSGCLTNSGSVRAFRFTGRLLAYLADKAPSPQVWWRQLGGLLAVLCLCGFVVRGARPEAAATSALLLAGALLAAESISCRVWEVLPDGRRQTPNNLAYLSASHLEAYAESPWAPEGIDGLALTLMREGFLVLLADDLSPQRLQRAAMLLCVAPAREVTAAEQAAVGQFVERGGVLVAMAGAVEGRNTRSILEPFGLGTSTAFHRPGAGGEDAAPIGCIYLPYPETENFRSTVVFYAAWPVHIHGQSARTIACTEDKRPVVAASAKGKGFAVVIGDTCFGLNKLLENADGDALVGERVNANFWRWLVGSLPGRRPWRPPAYHPDTASANAAAERPDAAGSDEREEAQR
;
A
#
# COMPACT_ATOMS: atom_id res chain seq x y z
N MET A 1 5.17 -96.15 25.27
CA MET A 1 4.71 -97.45 24.74
C MET A 1 3.72 -97.19 23.60
N LYS A 2 3.93 -97.90 22.48
CA LYS A 2 3.00 -98.17 21.35
C LYS A 2 2.61 -97.03 20.37
N LYS A 3 3.34 -97.06 19.23
CA LYS A 3 2.84 -96.96 17.84
C LYS A 3 1.95 -98.19 17.49
N PRO A 4 1.09 -98.20 16.44
CA PRO A 4 1.49 -98.27 15.00
C PRO A 4 0.59 -97.45 14.02
N ALA A 5 1.12 -96.84 12.96
CA ALA A 5 1.42 -97.32 11.58
C ALA A 5 0.22 -97.24 10.59
N GLY A 6 0.43 -96.54 9.47
CA GLY A 6 -0.50 -96.48 8.34
C GLY A 6 -0.20 -95.30 7.40
N THR A 7 0.52 -95.58 6.31
CA THR A 7 1.06 -94.65 5.31
C THR A 7 -0.04 -94.12 4.37
N ILE A 8 -0.13 -92.79 4.20
CA ILE A 8 -0.78 -92.12 3.06
C ILE A 8 0.17 -91.05 2.55
N ALA A 9 0.53 -91.13 1.27
CA ALA A 9 1.32 -90.13 0.57
C ALA A 9 0.40 -88.96 0.16
N THR A 10 0.61 -87.80 0.78
CA THR A 10 -0.08 -86.55 0.46
C THR A 10 0.79 -85.71 -0.47
N ILE A 11 0.20 -85.27 -1.58
CA ILE A 11 0.75 -84.34 -2.56
C ILE A 11 1.00 -83.00 -1.87
N ASP A 12 2.27 -82.54 -1.90
CA ASP A 12 2.71 -81.27 -1.33
C ASP A 12 2.45 -80.13 -2.34
N THR A 13 1.42 -79.33 -2.08
CA THR A 13 1.14 -78.07 -2.77
C THR A 13 1.99 -76.94 -2.18
N SER A 14 3.29 -76.97 -2.48
CA SER A 14 4.17 -75.80 -2.32
C SER A 14 3.97 -74.84 -3.49
N ARG A 15 2.91 -74.02 -3.39
CA ARG A 15 2.72 -72.84 -4.25
C ARG A 15 3.84 -71.85 -3.93
N GLN A 16 4.89 -71.83 -4.76
CA GLN A 16 5.82 -70.71 -4.86
C GLN A 16 5.00 -69.44 -5.13
N VAL A 17 4.77 -68.63 -4.10
CA VAL A 17 4.43 -67.22 -4.27
C VAL A 17 5.71 -66.56 -4.76
N GLN A 18 5.79 -66.32 -6.07
CA GLN A 18 6.68 -65.33 -6.64
C GLN A 18 6.47 -64.02 -5.87
N ALA A 19 7.42 -63.68 -5.01
CA ALA A 19 7.55 -62.31 -4.53
C ALA A 19 7.75 -61.44 -5.77
N SER A 20 6.82 -60.53 -6.01
CA SER A 20 7.01 -59.42 -6.93
C SER A 20 8.38 -58.77 -6.63
N PRO A 21 9.17 -58.41 -7.64
CA PRO A 21 10.42 -57.69 -7.39
C PRO A 21 10.10 -56.42 -6.60
N PRO A 22 10.97 -56.00 -5.66
CA PRO A 22 10.78 -54.72 -4.99
C PRO A 22 10.66 -53.64 -6.07
N GLU A 23 9.63 -52.78 -5.92
CA GLU A 23 9.46 -51.56 -6.70
C GLU A 23 10.82 -50.94 -7.00
N SER A 24 11.16 -50.97 -8.30
CA SER A 24 12.49 -50.61 -8.78
C SER A 24 12.87 -49.23 -8.27
N ALA A 25 14.16 -49.03 -7.97
CA ALA A 25 14.74 -47.76 -7.54
C ALA A 25 14.47 -46.55 -8.49
N ALA A 26 13.81 -46.77 -9.64
CA ALA A 26 13.38 -45.75 -10.59
C ALA A 26 12.33 -44.77 -10.04
N ASP A 27 11.51 -45.17 -9.05
CA ASP A 27 10.37 -44.35 -8.57
C ASP A 27 10.78 -43.16 -7.68
N ARG A 28 12.04 -43.10 -7.23
CA ARG A 28 12.55 -42.01 -6.35
C ARG A 28 13.07 -40.78 -7.09
N SER A 29 12.94 -40.74 -8.41
CA SER A 29 13.49 -39.66 -9.27
C SER A 29 12.48 -38.56 -9.62
N THR A 30 11.20 -38.74 -9.29
CA THR A 30 10.15 -37.75 -9.54
C THR A 30 9.68 -37.10 -8.22
N PRO A 31 9.44 -35.78 -8.18
CA PRO A 31 8.94 -35.12 -6.99
C PRO A 31 7.49 -35.53 -6.71
N SER A 32 7.13 -35.62 -5.43
CA SER A 32 5.76 -35.88 -5.00
C SER A 32 4.80 -34.76 -5.45
N LEU A 33 3.52 -35.12 -5.56
CA LEU A 33 2.47 -34.16 -5.89
C LEU A 33 2.40 -33.04 -4.83
N GLY A 34 2.54 -33.39 -3.54
CA GLY A 34 2.55 -32.42 -2.44
C GLY A 34 3.69 -31.41 -2.54
N ALA A 35 4.92 -31.86 -2.78
CA ALA A 35 6.07 -30.96 -2.95
C ALA A 35 5.92 -30.02 -4.16
N THR A 36 5.38 -30.55 -5.27
CA THR A 36 5.12 -29.75 -6.48
C THR A 36 4.04 -28.70 -6.21
N LEU A 37 2.92 -29.09 -5.59
CA LEU A 37 1.84 -28.17 -5.22
C LEU A 37 2.34 -27.11 -4.24
N ALA A 38 3.09 -27.47 -3.20
CA ALA A 38 3.66 -26.52 -2.25
C ALA A 38 4.56 -25.48 -2.95
N ALA A 39 5.41 -25.91 -3.89
CA ALA A 39 6.25 -25.00 -4.65
C ALA A 39 5.42 -24.07 -5.56
N LEU A 40 4.42 -24.60 -6.29
CA LEU A 40 3.55 -23.79 -7.15
C LEU A 40 2.70 -22.81 -6.36
N THR A 41 2.17 -23.22 -5.20
CA THR A 41 1.45 -22.32 -4.29
C THR A 41 2.36 -21.22 -3.77
N LEU A 42 3.62 -21.53 -3.46
CA LEU A 42 4.60 -20.52 -3.02
C LEU A 42 4.87 -19.47 -4.11
N LEU A 43 5.05 -19.91 -5.37
CA LEU A 43 5.22 -19.01 -6.52
C LEU A 43 3.97 -18.17 -6.77
N CYS A 44 2.78 -18.78 -6.78
CA CYS A 44 1.51 -18.09 -6.94
C CYS A 44 1.28 -17.03 -5.84
N ALA A 45 1.51 -17.39 -4.57
CA ALA A 45 1.43 -16.47 -3.45
C ALA A 45 2.36 -15.26 -3.63
N SER A 46 3.58 -15.49 -4.14
CA SER A 46 4.54 -14.41 -4.36
C SER A 46 4.08 -13.41 -5.43
N TRP A 47 3.41 -13.86 -6.49
CA TRP A 47 2.83 -12.96 -7.49
C TRP A 47 1.60 -12.21 -6.97
N ILE A 48 0.76 -12.83 -6.14
CA ILE A 48 -0.35 -12.13 -5.50
C ILE A 48 0.19 -11.01 -4.61
N VAL A 49 1.20 -11.31 -3.79
CA VAL A 49 1.80 -10.34 -2.86
C VAL A 49 2.55 -9.21 -3.58
N SER A 50 3.25 -9.49 -4.68
CA SER A 50 3.98 -8.45 -5.43
C SER A 50 3.08 -7.60 -6.32
N GLY A 51 1.80 -7.98 -6.48
CA GLY A 51 0.87 -7.39 -7.44
C GLY A 51 1.02 -7.94 -8.87
N GLY A 52 1.84 -8.97 -9.10
CA GLY A 52 1.96 -9.62 -10.40
C GLY A 52 0.65 -10.19 -10.96
N CYS A 53 -0.37 -10.42 -10.13
CA CYS A 53 -1.69 -10.85 -10.59
C CYS A 53 -2.60 -9.71 -11.07
N GLY A 54 -2.16 -8.44 -11.04
CA GLY A 54 -3.03 -7.31 -11.34
C GLY A 54 -3.37 -6.46 -10.12
N LEU A 55 -4.28 -5.51 -10.33
CA LEU A 55 -4.83 -4.68 -9.26
C LEU A 55 -5.78 -5.51 -8.38
N VAL A 56 -5.24 -6.07 -7.30
CA VAL A 56 -6.00 -6.75 -6.26
C VAL A 56 -6.04 -5.87 -5.03
N GLY A 57 -7.24 -5.59 -4.51
CA GLY A 57 -7.39 -4.83 -3.28
C GLY A 57 -6.55 -5.44 -2.16
N ARG A 58 -5.74 -4.62 -1.46
CA ARG A 58 -4.78 -5.11 -0.44
C ARG A 58 -5.38 -6.06 0.60
N PRO A 59 -6.60 -5.84 1.14
CA PRO A 59 -7.20 -6.78 2.09
C PRO A 59 -7.41 -8.18 1.49
N LEU A 60 -7.89 -8.25 0.24
CA LEU A 60 -8.07 -9.51 -0.47
C LEU A 60 -6.70 -10.15 -0.78
N GLY A 61 -5.72 -9.35 -1.21
CA GLY A 61 -4.35 -9.82 -1.42
C GLY A 61 -3.74 -10.44 -0.16
N HIS A 62 -3.91 -9.81 1.01
CA HIS A 62 -3.51 -10.38 2.29
C HIS A 62 -4.27 -11.68 2.60
N ALA A 63 -5.60 -11.71 2.49
CA ALA A 63 -6.38 -12.91 2.76
C ALA A 63 -5.92 -14.10 1.88
N LEU A 64 -5.68 -13.85 0.60
CA LEU A 64 -5.15 -14.86 -0.33
C LEU A 64 -3.73 -15.30 0.02
N ALA A 65 -2.85 -14.38 0.46
CA ALA A 65 -1.50 -14.72 0.90
C ALA A 65 -1.50 -15.60 2.17
N TRP A 66 -2.41 -15.32 3.11
CA TRP A 66 -2.59 -16.13 4.33
C TRP A 66 -3.13 -17.52 3.99
N LEU A 67 -4.14 -17.59 3.12
CA LEU A 67 -4.66 -18.87 2.62
C LEU A 67 -3.55 -19.68 1.92
N ALA A 68 -2.75 -19.03 1.08
CA ALA A 68 -1.63 -19.69 0.41
C ALA A 68 -0.56 -20.18 1.38
N THR A 69 -0.25 -19.40 2.42
CA THR A 69 0.66 -19.80 3.52
C THR A 69 0.15 -21.07 4.21
N ALA A 70 -1.15 -21.13 4.52
CA ALA A 70 -1.77 -22.31 5.11
C ALA A 70 -1.73 -23.52 4.16
N LEU A 71 -2.03 -23.33 2.88
CA LEU A 71 -1.97 -24.38 1.86
C LEU A 71 -0.57 -24.94 1.69
N VAL A 72 0.47 -24.09 1.65
CA VAL A 72 1.87 -24.54 1.62
C VAL A 72 2.16 -25.40 2.84
N ALA A 73 1.82 -24.95 4.05
CA ALA A 73 2.05 -25.70 5.28
C ALA A 73 1.37 -27.08 5.29
N VAL A 74 0.19 -27.20 4.68
CA VAL A 74 -0.55 -28.48 4.56
C VAL A 74 0.05 -29.38 3.48
N ALA A 75 0.51 -28.81 2.36
CA ALA A 75 1.04 -29.54 1.21
C ALA A 75 2.49 -30.04 1.40
N LEU A 76 3.20 -29.56 2.43
CA LEU A 76 4.58 -29.96 2.72
C LEU A 76 4.70 -31.48 2.93
N PRO A 77 5.76 -32.13 2.39
CA PRO A 77 6.00 -33.55 2.58
C PRO A 77 6.11 -33.91 4.06
N ARG A 78 5.22 -34.77 4.56
CA ARG A 78 5.31 -35.30 5.93
C ARG A 78 6.23 -36.52 5.94
N GLY A 79 7.53 -36.30 6.18
CA GLY A 79 8.49 -37.39 6.29
C GLY A 79 8.40 -38.11 7.63
N ALA A 80 8.47 -39.45 7.62
CA ALA A 80 8.49 -40.32 8.81
C ALA A 80 9.73 -40.16 9.72
N GLY A 81 10.56 -39.12 9.52
CA GLY A 81 11.82 -38.89 10.24
C GLY A 81 12.02 -37.46 10.76
N THR A 82 11.04 -36.56 10.65
CA THR A 82 11.13 -35.24 11.28
C THR A 82 10.96 -35.37 12.80
N GLY A 83 12.07 -35.37 13.53
CA GLY A 83 12.09 -35.31 14.99
C GLY A 83 11.43 -34.04 15.52
N TRP A 84 11.19 -33.99 16.84
CA TRP A 84 10.54 -32.86 17.52
C TRP A 84 11.17 -31.50 17.19
N GLN A 85 12.51 -31.43 17.08
CA GLN A 85 13.23 -30.20 16.73
C GLN A 85 12.91 -29.70 15.32
N GLY A 86 12.80 -30.59 14.33
CA GLY A 86 12.40 -30.21 12.97
C GLY A 86 10.96 -29.68 12.93
N ARG A 87 10.05 -30.29 13.71
CA ARG A 87 8.68 -29.78 13.88
C ARG A 87 8.66 -28.41 14.53
N LEU A 88 9.51 -28.17 15.52
CA LEU A 88 9.65 -26.86 16.16
C LEU A 88 10.15 -25.79 15.19
N VAL A 89 11.18 -26.09 14.38
CA VAL A 89 11.71 -25.18 13.35
C VAL A 89 10.62 -24.83 12.33
N LEU A 90 9.86 -25.82 11.87
CA LEU A 90 8.75 -25.59 10.95
C LEU A 90 7.64 -24.75 11.59
N ALA A 91 7.26 -25.04 12.83
CA ALA A 91 6.25 -24.27 13.56
C ALA A 91 6.67 -22.81 13.77
N LEU A 92 7.94 -22.58 14.14
CA LEU A 92 8.51 -21.23 14.24
C LEU A 92 8.57 -20.53 12.88
N GLY A 93 8.91 -21.25 11.82
CA GLY A 93 8.89 -20.73 10.45
C GLY A 93 7.49 -20.32 9.98
N ILE A 94 6.47 -21.13 10.27
CA ILE A 94 5.07 -20.80 10.00
C ILE A 94 4.64 -19.58 10.82
N ALA A 95 4.92 -19.56 12.12
CA ALA A 95 4.58 -18.42 12.98
C ALA A 95 5.25 -17.14 12.50
N ALA A 96 6.53 -17.20 12.12
CA ALA A 96 7.24 -16.06 11.55
C ALA A 96 6.63 -15.62 10.21
N ALA A 97 6.33 -16.52 9.29
CA ALA A 97 5.68 -16.19 8.02
C ALA A 97 4.31 -15.52 8.22
N VAL A 98 3.51 -16.01 9.18
CA VAL A 98 2.22 -15.44 9.58
C VAL A 98 2.38 -14.01 10.12
N ILE A 99 3.34 -13.78 11.02
CA ILE A 99 3.64 -12.45 11.57
C ILE A 99 4.12 -11.50 10.46
N LEU A 100 5.03 -11.96 9.60
CA LEU A 100 5.55 -11.15 8.50
C LEU A 100 4.47 -10.78 7.49
N ASN A 101 3.56 -11.71 7.15
CA ASN A 101 2.42 -11.47 6.25
C ASN A 101 1.33 -10.55 6.81
N ALA A 102 1.40 -10.20 8.11
CA ALA A 102 0.56 -9.16 8.70
C ALA A 102 1.08 -7.74 8.38
N SER A 103 2.33 -7.63 7.91
CA SER A 103 2.92 -6.35 7.52
C SER A 103 2.24 -5.76 6.30
N HIS A 104 2.11 -4.44 6.25
CA HIS A 104 1.64 -3.73 5.06
C HIS A 104 2.74 -3.52 4.01
N ASN A 105 3.97 -3.94 4.29
CA ASN A 105 5.09 -3.86 3.37
C ASN A 105 5.16 -5.13 2.50
N GLU A 106 4.99 -4.97 1.19
CA GLU A 106 5.02 -6.08 0.22
C GLU A 106 6.32 -6.90 0.27
N VAL A 107 7.47 -6.25 0.47
CA VAL A 107 8.78 -6.92 0.55
C VAL A 107 8.82 -7.84 1.75
N VAL A 108 8.31 -7.38 2.89
CA VAL A 108 8.26 -8.15 4.15
C VAL A 108 7.39 -9.40 3.99
N ASN A 109 6.26 -9.28 3.28
CA ASN A 109 5.37 -10.42 2.99
C ASN A 109 6.06 -11.46 2.09
N LEU A 110 6.77 -11.02 1.04
CA LEU A 110 7.56 -11.92 0.19
C LEU A 110 8.68 -12.61 0.98
N LEU A 111 9.36 -11.90 1.88
CA LEU A 111 10.36 -12.49 2.77
C LEU A 111 9.71 -13.52 3.72
N GLY A 112 8.50 -13.28 4.21
CA GLY A 112 7.72 -14.25 4.99
C GLY A 112 7.49 -15.56 4.24
N LEU A 113 7.11 -15.49 2.96
CA LEU A 113 6.98 -16.67 2.10
C LEU A 113 8.33 -17.38 1.88
N ALA A 114 9.41 -16.63 1.66
CA ALA A 114 10.75 -17.21 1.54
C ALA A 114 11.20 -17.94 2.82
N VAL A 115 10.92 -17.36 4.00
CA VAL A 115 11.16 -17.97 5.31
C VAL A 115 10.41 -19.28 5.48
N LEU A 116 9.13 -19.33 5.10
CA LEU A 116 8.33 -20.55 5.17
C LEU A 116 8.98 -21.69 4.38
N GLY A 117 9.34 -21.43 3.11
CA GLY A 117 9.99 -22.42 2.26
C GLY A 117 11.38 -22.84 2.78
N GLY A 118 12.18 -21.89 3.26
CA GLY A 118 13.51 -22.16 3.81
C GLY A 118 13.47 -22.95 5.12
N ALA A 119 12.54 -22.61 6.02
CA ALA A 119 12.31 -23.32 7.28
C ALA A 119 11.80 -24.75 7.02
N ALA A 120 10.94 -24.95 6.03
CA ALA A 120 10.50 -26.28 5.61
C ALA A 120 11.68 -27.14 5.15
N CYS A 121 12.56 -26.60 4.29
CA CYS A 121 13.77 -27.29 3.87
C CYS A 121 14.74 -27.59 5.03
N ALA A 122 14.88 -26.66 5.98
CA ALA A 122 15.73 -26.81 7.16
C ALA A 122 15.19 -27.88 8.14
N ALA A 123 13.87 -28.05 8.23
CA ALA A 123 13.22 -29.07 9.04
C ALA A 123 13.34 -30.48 8.44
N GLY A 124 13.61 -30.59 7.14
CA GLY A 124 13.74 -31.86 6.42
C GLY A 124 14.98 -32.69 6.80
N PRO A 125 15.08 -33.95 6.31
CA PRO A 125 16.14 -34.90 6.67
C PRO A 125 17.56 -34.47 6.25
N ALA A 126 17.69 -33.41 5.45
CA ALA A 126 18.96 -32.84 5.01
C ALA A 126 19.42 -31.61 5.83
N GLY A 127 18.61 -31.13 6.79
CA GLY A 127 18.91 -29.93 7.58
C GLY A 127 20.15 -30.09 8.46
N TRP A 128 21.04 -29.09 8.43
CA TRP A 128 22.26 -29.08 9.22
C TRP A 128 21.97 -29.03 10.73
N LEU A 129 20.94 -28.26 11.12
CA LEU A 129 20.47 -28.15 12.51
C LEU A 129 19.99 -29.50 13.06
N ALA A 130 19.23 -30.26 12.27
CA ALA A 130 18.80 -31.61 12.63
C ALA A 130 20.01 -32.54 12.80
N ARG A 131 21.01 -32.47 11.90
CA ARG A 131 22.21 -33.33 11.96
C ARG A 131 23.12 -33.06 13.16
N ARG A 132 23.19 -31.82 13.66
CA ARG A 132 24.10 -31.45 14.77
C ARG A 132 23.49 -31.66 16.16
N LEU A 133 22.15 -31.65 16.25
CA LEU A 133 21.41 -31.80 17.50
C LEU A 133 20.93 -33.24 17.77
N LEU A 134 21.01 -34.14 16.78
CA LEU A 134 20.83 -35.57 16.95
C LEU A 134 22.13 -36.20 17.46
N PRO A 135 22.24 -36.65 18.73
CA PRO A 135 23.38 -37.44 19.16
C PRO A 135 23.43 -38.74 18.35
N ALA A 136 24.61 -39.07 17.82
CA ALA A 136 24.87 -40.25 16.97
C ALA A 136 24.62 -41.61 17.67
N ALA A 137 24.10 -41.65 18.90
CA ALA A 137 24.08 -42.81 19.77
C ALA A 137 22.76 -43.62 19.78
N THR A 138 21.70 -43.19 19.10
CA THR A 138 20.38 -43.88 19.17
C THR A 138 19.83 -44.41 17.85
N ALA A 139 20.50 -44.20 16.71
CA ALA A 139 20.07 -44.77 15.43
C ALA A 139 20.66 -46.17 15.22
N GLY A 140 19.82 -47.21 15.32
CA GLY A 140 20.20 -48.56 14.89
C GLY A 140 20.55 -48.60 13.39
N PRO A 141 21.37 -49.55 12.93
CA PRO A 141 21.89 -49.61 11.56
C PRO A 141 20.84 -49.76 10.44
N ARG A 142 19.54 -49.84 10.77
CA ARG A 142 18.42 -49.86 9.80
C ARG A 142 17.75 -48.50 9.58
N ASP A 143 17.97 -47.50 10.46
CA ASP A 143 17.31 -46.18 10.41
C ASP A 143 18.27 -45.03 10.10
N ALA A 144 19.54 -45.31 9.81
CA ALA A 144 20.47 -44.29 9.37
C ALA A 144 20.07 -43.76 7.98
N PRO A 145 19.75 -42.46 7.82
CA PRO A 145 19.47 -41.90 6.50
C PRO A 145 20.72 -42.08 5.62
N PRO A 146 20.56 -42.47 4.34
CA PRO A 146 21.70 -42.70 3.46
C PRO A 146 22.57 -41.44 3.39
N PRO A 147 23.91 -41.56 3.51
CA PRO A 147 24.81 -40.42 3.40
C PRO A 147 24.87 -39.96 1.93
N GLY A 148 24.36 -38.75 1.66
CA GLY A 148 24.52 -38.05 0.38
C GLY A 148 23.20 -37.80 -0.35
N GLY A 149 22.76 -36.54 -0.39
CA GLY A 149 21.62 -36.07 -1.18
C GLY A 149 20.41 -35.58 -0.37
N CYS A 150 19.97 -34.35 -0.65
CA CYS A 150 18.64 -33.87 -0.24
C CYS A 150 17.57 -34.58 -1.11
N PRO A 151 16.49 -35.15 -0.54
CA PRO A 151 15.41 -35.78 -1.31
C PRO A 151 14.83 -34.80 -2.35
N VAL A 152 14.41 -35.32 -3.51
CA VAL A 152 13.95 -34.52 -4.67
C VAL A 152 12.88 -33.50 -4.28
N ASP A 153 11.92 -33.88 -3.43
CA ASP A 153 10.86 -33.00 -2.90
C ASP A 153 11.39 -31.72 -2.26
N TRP A 154 12.40 -31.84 -1.40
CA TRP A 154 12.98 -30.71 -0.68
C TRP A 154 13.87 -29.84 -1.57
N ARG A 155 14.41 -30.39 -2.68
CA ARG A 155 15.11 -29.60 -3.69
C ARG A 155 14.16 -28.66 -4.42
N VAL A 156 12.99 -29.16 -4.81
CA VAL A 156 11.94 -28.37 -5.48
C VAL A 156 11.47 -27.21 -4.61
N ILE A 157 11.18 -27.47 -3.33
CA ILE A 157 10.78 -26.42 -2.37
C ILE A 157 11.91 -25.40 -2.16
N ARG A 158 13.17 -25.85 -2.06
CA ARG A 158 14.33 -24.95 -1.93
C ARG A 158 14.47 -24.01 -3.12
N ILE A 159 14.33 -24.53 -4.34
CA ILE A 159 14.43 -23.72 -5.56
C ILE A 159 13.31 -22.66 -5.57
N ALA A 160 12.07 -23.05 -5.25
CA ALA A 160 10.96 -22.10 -5.16
C ALA A 160 11.19 -21.04 -4.07
N SER A 161 11.66 -21.43 -2.88
CA SER A 161 12.01 -20.51 -1.78
C SER A 161 13.10 -19.52 -2.19
N HIS A 162 14.16 -19.97 -2.87
CA HIS A 162 15.21 -19.09 -3.38
C HIS A 162 14.70 -18.15 -4.47
N ALA A 163 13.80 -18.60 -5.34
CA ALA A 163 13.18 -17.75 -6.35
C ALA A 163 12.36 -16.62 -5.69
N VAL A 164 11.54 -16.95 -4.69
CA VAL A 164 10.77 -15.95 -3.92
C VAL A 164 11.69 -15.00 -3.16
N MET A 165 12.79 -15.48 -2.58
CA MET A 165 13.79 -14.62 -1.95
C MET A 165 14.40 -13.62 -2.95
N LEU A 166 14.73 -14.07 -4.16
CA LEU A 166 15.27 -13.20 -5.21
C LEU A 166 14.25 -12.17 -5.69
N LEU A 167 12.97 -12.54 -5.81
CA LEU A 167 11.90 -11.59 -6.09
C LEU A 167 11.76 -10.55 -4.97
N ALA A 168 11.82 -10.98 -3.69
CA ALA A 168 11.77 -10.06 -2.56
C ALA A 168 12.93 -9.05 -2.58
N VAL A 169 14.15 -9.51 -2.86
CA VAL A 169 15.33 -8.65 -2.99
C VAL A 169 15.21 -7.70 -4.18
N TYR A 170 14.63 -8.16 -5.30
CA TYR A 170 14.34 -7.30 -6.46
C TYR A 170 13.32 -6.20 -6.12
N ARG A 171 12.19 -6.55 -5.48
CA ARG A 171 11.17 -5.56 -5.04
C ARG A 171 11.74 -4.56 -4.04
N PHE A 172 12.58 -5.02 -3.10
CA PHE A 172 13.33 -4.13 -2.21
C PHE A 172 14.20 -3.15 -3.00
N ALA A 173 14.97 -3.67 -3.98
CA ALA A 173 15.86 -2.86 -4.78
C ALA A 173 15.12 -1.85 -5.65
N LEU A 174 13.95 -2.20 -6.20
CA LEU A 174 13.08 -1.26 -6.92
C LEU A 174 12.65 -0.07 -6.05
N ALA A 175 12.27 -0.33 -4.80
CA ALA A 175 11.81 0.72 -3.88
C ALA A 175 12.96 1.56 -3.30
N ALA A 176 14.12 0.97 -3.07
CA ALA A 176 15.22 1.64 -2.36
C ALA A 176 16.35 2.17 -3.27
N ILE A 177 16.46 1.65 -4.50
CA ILE A 177 17.59 1.92 -5.39
C ILE A 177 17.12 2.50 -6.73
N PRO A 178 17.15 3.83 -6.95
CA PRO A 178 16.67 4.45 -8.19
C PRO A 178 17.30 3.91 -9.47
N TRP A 179 18.55 3.47 -9.46
CA TRP A 179 19.17 2.84 -10.64
C TRP A 179 18.50 1.52 -11.04
N VAL A 180 18.02 0.76 -10.07
CA VAL A 180 17.29 -0.49 -10.32
C VAL A 180 15.89 -0.17 -10.85
N TRP A 181 15.24 0.87 -10.34
CA TRP A 181 13.98 1.37 -10.90
C TRP A 181 14.14 1.82 -12.36
N HIS A 182 15.14 2.66 -12.67
CA HIS A 182 15.41 3.11 -14.05
C HIS A 182 15.70 1.95 -15.00
N LEU A 183 16.42 0.93 -14.53
CA LEU A 183 16.70 -0.26 -15.33
C LEU A 183 15.44 -1.09 -15.58
N ALA A 184 14.58 -1.25 -14.57
CA ALA A 184 13.33 -1.98 -14.68
C ALA A 184 12.34 -1.24 -15.58
N ASP A 185 12.22 0.08 -15.45
CA ASP A 185 11.36 0.88 -16.30
C ASP A 185 11.76 0.77 -17.77
N TRP A 186 13.06 0.97 -18.06
CA TRP A 186 13.62 0.77 -19.40
C TRP A 186 13.39 -0.66 -19.94
N ALA A 187 13.61 -1.68 -19.12
CA ALA A 187 13.37 -3.07 -19.53
C ALA A 187 11.89 -3.34 -19.79
N GLY A 188 10.99 -2.72 -19.01
CA GLY A 188 9.54 -2.80 -19.20
C GLY A 188 9.12 -2.17 -20.52
N SER A 189 9.57 -0.95 -20.81
CA SER A 189 9.33 -0.29 -22.09
C SER A 189 9.87 -1.10 -23.26
N LEU A 190 11.08 -1.66 -23.15
CA LEU A 190 11.66 -2.50 -24.20
C LEU A 190 10.80 -3.75 -24.47
N VAL A 191 10.28 -4.40 -23.43
CA VAL A 191 9.36 -5.54 -23.58
C VAL A 191 8.06 -5.11 -24.27
N GLY A 192 7.53 -3.94 -23.92
CA GLY A 192 6.38 -3.31 -24.59
C GLY A 192 6.63 -3.05 -26.07
N ASP A 193 7.74 -2.39 -26.40
CA ASP A 193 8.15 -2.06 -27.77
C ASP A 193 8.32 -3.31 -28.63
N LEU A 194 8.92 -4.37 -28.07
CA LEU A 194 9.07 -5.65 -28.76
C LEU A 194 7.70 -6.31 -29.02
N ALA A 195 6.78 -6.27 -28.06
CA ALA A 195 5.43 -6.78 -28.25
C ALA A 195 4.67 -5.95 -29.30
N ALA A 196 4.78 -4.63 -29.26
CA ALA A 196 4.18 -3.73 -30.22
C ALA A 196 4.68 -4.02 -31.65
N ALA A 197 5.99 -4.19 -31.81
CA ALA A 197 6.61 -4.54 -33.09
C ALA A 197 6.20 -5.94 -33.59
N LEU A 198 6.19 -6.94 -32.69
CA LEU A 198 5.85 -8.32 -33.03
C LEU A 198 4.40 -8.45 -33.52
N TRP A 199 3.48 -7.73 -32.88
CA TRP A 199 2.04 -7.84 -33.15
C TRP A 199 1.50 -6.74 -34.06
N SER A 200 2.32 -5.74 -34.41
CA SER A 200 1.91 -4.55 -35.17
C SER A 200 0.72 -3.83 -34.54
N ARG A 201 0.66 -3.79 -33.20
CA ARG A 201 -0.38 -3.10 -32.43
C ARG A 201 0.27 -2.13 -31.44
N PRO A 202 -0.32 -0.94 -31.22
CA PRO A 202 0.20 -0.01 -30.23
C PRO A 202 0.02 -0.60 -28.83
N ILE A 203 1.11 -0.66 -28.07
CA ILE A 203 1.11 -0.98 -26.64
C ILE A 203 2.30 -0.28 -25.98
N SER A 204 2.05 0.48 -24.93
CA SER A 204 3.07 1.18 -24.14
C SER A 204 2.92 0.80 -22.67
N VAL A 205 3.95 0.17 -22.08
CA VAL A 205 3.87 -0.38 -20.73
C VAL A 205 5.10 -0.03 -19.89
N GLY A 206 4.88 0.23 -18.61
CA GLY A 206 5.91 0.24 -17.58
C GLY A 206 6.29 -1.16 -17.09
N ALA A 207 7.28 -1.24 -16.19
CA ALA A 207 7.79 -2.48 -15.59
C ALA A 207 6.71 -3.41 -14.99
N THR A 208 5.68 -2.83 -14.36
CA THR A 208 4.57 -3.51 -13.70
C THR A 208 3.71 -4.24 -14.73
N TYR A 209 3.26 -3.56 -15.79
CA TYR A 209 2.45 -4.17 -16.86
C TYR A 209 3.26 -4.98 -17.86
N ALA A 210 4.54 -4.68 -18.03
CA ALA A 210 5.46 -5.55 -18.75
C ALA A 210 5.66 -6.91 -18.06
N GLY A 211 5.22 -7.06 -16.81
CA GLY A 211 5.29 -8.31 -16.06
C GLY A 211 6.71 -8.67 -15.63
N LEU A 212 7.56 -7.68 -15.31
CA LEU A 212 8.94 -7.96 -14.93
C LEU A 212 9.05 -8.79 -13.64
N ASP A 213 8.12 -8.63 -12.70
CA ASP A 213 8.03 -9.48 -11.51
C ASP A 213 7.91 -10.98 -11.89
N HIS A 214 7.16 -11.28 -12.95
CA HIS A 214 7.02 -12.63 -13.47
C HIS A 214 8.34 -13.16 -14.04
N LEU A 215 8.98 -12.34 -14.89
CA LEU A 215 10.24 -12.68 -15.53
C LEU A 215 11.38 -12.85 -14.52
N VAL A 216 11.48 -12.00 -13.50
CA VAL A 216 12.49 -12.12 -12.43
C VAL A 216 12.28 -13.41 -11.64
N LEU A 217 11.05 -13.71 -11.22
CA LEU A 217 10.76 -14.93 -10.46
C LEU A 217 11.06 -16.19 -11.29
N MET A 218 10.63 -16.22 -12.56
CA MET A 218 10.87 -17.37 -13.43
C MET A 218 12.35 -17.50 -13.83
N ALA A 219 13.08 -16.40 -14.04
CA ALA A 219 14.52 -16.46 -14.27
C ALA A 219 15.25 -17.07 -13.07
N ALA A 220 14.87 -16.69 -11.85
CA ALA A 220 15.40 -17.27 -10.63
C ALA A 220 15.06 -18.76 -10.49
N LEU A 221 13.81 -19.15 -10.79
CA LEU A 221 13.37 -20.55 -10.82
C LEU A 221 14.16 -21.37 -11.84
N VAL A 222 14.34 -20.86 -13.06
CA VAL A 222 15.12 -21.50 -14.14
C VAL A 222 16.58 -21.64 -13.73
N ALA A 223 17.20 -20.62 -13.14
CA ALA A 223 18.59 -20.68 -12.69
C ALA A 223 18.80 -21.77 -11.61
N GLY A 224 17.90 -21.84 -10.63
CA GLY A 224 17.94 -22.89 -9.60
C GLY A 224 17.64 -24.28 -10.15
N TRP A 225 16.67 -24.39 -11.07
CA TRP A 225 16.32 -25.65 -11.75
C TRP A 225 17.47 -26.17 -12.62
N LEU A 226 18.07 -25.35 -13.48
CA LEU A 226 19.17 -25.76 -14.36
C LEU A 226 20.43 -26.19 -13.61
N ARG A 227 20.68 -25.59 -12.45
CA ARG A 227 21.80 -25.97 -11.57
C ARG A 227 21.67 -27.42 -11.09
N ASP A 228 20.46 -27.82 -10.72
CA ASP A 228 20.18 -29.14 -10.12
C ASP A 228 19.67 -30.17 -11.16
N ALA A 229 19.39 -29.74 -12.40
CA ALA A 229 18.95 -30.60 -13.49
C ALA A 229 20.11 -31.31 -14.23
N PRO A 230 19.87 -32.52 -14.76
CA PRO A 230 20.86 -33.27 -15.54
C PRO A 230 21.18 -32.61 -16.90
N ARG A 231 22.36 -32.92 -17.43
CA ARG A 231 22.84 -32.46 -18.75
C ARG A 231 22.04 -33.12 -19.89
N PRO A 232 21.89 -32.48 -21.07
CA PRO A 232 22.39 -31.16 -21.46
C PRO A 232 21.51 -30.00 -20.97
N ARG A 233 22.14 -29.02 -20.32
CA ARG A 233 21.45 -27.87 -19.69
C ARG A 233 21.02 -26.80 -20.69
N LEU A 234 21.79 -26.59 -21.76
CA LEU A 234 21.52 -25.52 -22.73
C LEU A 234 20.18 -25.71 -23.45
N ARG A 235 19.90 -26.92 -23.96
CA ARG A 235 18.63 -27.21 -24.65
C ARG A 235 17.41 -27.00 -23.75
N ARG A 236 17.53 -27.40 -22.47
CA ARG A 236 16.50 -27.19 -21.45
C ARG A 236 16.28 -25.72 -21.14
N ALA A 237 17.37 -24.96 -21.03
CA ALA A 237 17.33 -23.52 -20.83
C ALA A 237 16.61 -22.83 -21.98
N ILE A 238 16.97 -23.13 -23.22
CA ILE A 238 16.34 -22.57 -24.42
C ILE A 238 14.83 -22.87 -24.41
N LEU A 239 14.44 -24.13 -24.21
CA LEU A 239 13.03 -24.52 -24.19
C LEU A 239 12.22 -23.80 -23.10
N ALA A 240 12.76 -23.75 -21.88
CA ALA A 240 12.09 -23.07 -20.76
C ALA A 240 11.95 -21.56 -21.00
N VAL A 241 13.04 -20.90 -21.43
CA VAL A 241 13.04 -19.46 -21.73
C VAL A 241 12.08 -19.15 -22.87
N SER A 242 12.09 -19.93 -23.95
CA SER A 242 11.13 -19.78 -25.05
C SER A 242 9.69 -19.91 -24.56
N ALA A 243 9.37 -20.93 -23.75
CA ALA A 243 8.02 -21.11 -23.22
C ALA A 243 7.56 -19.94 -22.33
N ILE A 244 8.45 -19.40 -21.49
CA ILE A 244 8.16 -18.23 -20.65
C ILE A 244 7.90 -16.99 -21.52
N LEU A 245 8.80 -16.71 -22.47
CA LEU A 245 8.68 -15.53 -23.35
C LEU A 245 7.43 -15.62 -24.24
N SER A 246 7.07 -16.80 -24.75
CA SER A 246 5.83 -16.98 -25.52
C SER A 246 4.59 -16.64 -24.70
N GLY A 247 4.53 -17.09 -23.45
CA GLY A 247 3.43 -16.72 -22.54
C GLY A 247 3.38 -15.23 -22.26
N GLN A 248 4.54 -14.61 -22.04
CA GLN A 248 4.64 -13.17 -21.82
C GLN A 248 4.14 -12.37 -23.02
N MET A 249 4.57 -12.74 -24.24
CA MET A 249 4.14 -12.07 -25.47
C MET A 249 2.65 -12.30 -25.77
N LEU A 250 2.10 -13.47 -25.45
CA LEU A 250 0.66 -13.76 -25.58
C LEU A 250 -0.18 -12.92 -24.60
N TYR A 251 0.27 -12.78 -23.36
CA TYR A 251 -0.37 -11.89 -22.40
C TYR A 251 -0.39 -10.44 -22.90
N LEU A 252 0.75 -9.92 -23.38
CA LEU A 252 0.82 -8.56 -23.91
C LEU A 252 -0.01 -8.38 -25.17
N LEU A 253 -0.15 -9.42 -26.00
CA LEU A 253 -1.11 -9.42 -27.09
C LEU A 253 -2.53 -9.21 -26.54
N CYS A 254 -2.99 -10.03 -25.58
CA CYS A 254 -4.32 -9.87 -24.97
C CYS A 254 -4.50 -8.48 -24.34
N LEU A 255 -3.47 -7.92 -23.71
CA LEU A 255 -3.49 -6.56 -23.17
C LEU A 255 -3.70 -5.50 -24.24
N SER A 256 -3.06 -5.64 -25.41
CA SER A 256 -3.28 -4.72 -26.54
C SER A 256 -4.71 -4.76 -27.11
N PHE A 257 -5.47 -5.82 -26.83
CA PHE A 257 -6.89 -5.96 -27.21
C PHE A 257 -7.86 -5.54 -26.10
N ALA A 258 -7.38 -5.09 -24.94
CA ALA A 258 -8.25 -4.95 -23.76
C ALA A 258 -9.39 -3.93 -23.96
N THR A 259 -9.16 -2.82 -24.67
CA THR A 259 -10.22 -1.85 -25.01
C THR A 259 -11.28 -2.45 -25.94
N GLU A 260 -10.86 -3.17 -26.97
CA GLU A 260 -11.76 -3.85 -27.92
C GLU A 260 -12.58 -4.95 -27.24
N LEU A 261 -11.94 -5.70 -26.34
CA LEU A 261 -12.62 -6.71 -25.51
C LEU A 261 -13.64 -6.06 -24.58
N ALA A 262 -13.29 -4.93 -23.95
CA ALA A 262 -14.22 -4.18 -23.09
C ALA A 262 -15.40 -3.60 -23.88
N ALA A 263 -15.15 -3.09 -25.09
CA ALA A 263 -16.18 -2.56 -25.98
C ALA A 263 -17.14 -3.66 -26.51
N ALA A 264 -16.67 -4.90 -26.65
CA ALA A 264 -17.49 -6.04 -27.06
C ALA A 264 -18.45 -6.53 -25.96
N LEU A 265 -18.27 -6.10 -24.70
CA LEU A 265 -19.16 -6.48 -23.60
C LEU A 265 -20.49 -5.71 -23.65
N PRO A 266 -21.63 -6.37 -23.37
CA PRO A 266 -22.96 -5.76 -23.51
C PRO A 266 -23.14 -4.56 -22.56
N ALA A 267 -23.56 -3.40 -23.07
CA ALA A 267 -23.77 -2.19 -22.26
C ALA A 267 -24.75 -2.44 -21.10
N ALA A 268 -24.48 -1.84 -19.94
CA ALA A 268 -25.47 -1.86 -18.85
C ALA A 268 -26.74 -1.11 -19.28
N PRO A 269 -27.91 -1.54 -18.79
CA PRO A 269 -29.14 -0.79 -18.99
C PRO A 269 -29.02 0.64 -18.43
N ALA A 270 -29.78 1.57 -19.02
CA ALA A 270 -29.79 2.96 -18.57
C ALA A 270 -30.15 3.02 -17.07
N ARG A 271 -29.30 3.67 -16.28
CA ARG A 271 -29.50 3.79 -14.83
C ARG A 271 -30.73 4.65 -14.55
N PRO A 272 -31.65 4.24 -13.64
CA PRO A 272 -32.63 5.17 -13.10
C PRO A 272 -31.93 6.32 -12.37
N PRO A 273 -32.61 7.45 -12.10
CA PRO A 273 -32.08 8.52 -11.26
C PRO A 273 -31.54 7.92 -9.95
N ALA A 274 -30.36 8.37 -9.52
CA ALA A 274 -29.74 7.84 -8.31
C ALA A 274 -30.67 8.08 -7.11
N ASP A 275 -31.26 7.01 -6.58
CA ASP A 275 -31.94 7.03 -5.28
C ASP A 275 -30.87 6.83 -4.20
N LEU A 276 -30.82 7.73 -3.21
CA LEU A 276 -29.86 7.68 -2.11
C LEU A 276 -29.88 6.36 -1.33
N TYR A 277 -30.96 5.58 -1.41
CA TYR A 277 -31.16 4.36 -0.62
C TYR A 277 -31.10 3.06 -1.43
N VAL A 278 -31.04 3.13 -2.76
CA VAL A 278 -30.96 1.95 -3.61
C VAL A 278 -29.54 1.85 -4.15
N PRO A 279 -28.74 0.84 -3.74
CA PRO A 279 -27.44 0.63 -4.35
C PRO A 279 -27.64 0.47 -5.87
N PRO A 280 -26.74 1.04 -6.69
CA PRO A 280 -26.88 0.96 -8.14
C PRO A 280 -26.99 -0.50 -8.56
N ASP A 281 -27.90 -0.79 -9.50
CA ASP A 281 -28.07 -2.13 -10.03
C ASP A 281 -26.73 -2.67 -10.54
N TRP A 282 -26.32 -3.81 -9.97
CA TRP A 282 -25.08 -4.46 -10.35
C TRP A 282 -25.25 -5.16 -11.71
N PHE A 283 -24.41 -4.81 -12.67
CA PHE A 283 -24.37 -5.45 -13.97
C PHE A 283 -23.00 -6.11 -14.22
N TRP A 284 -23.01 -7.41 -14.54
CA TRP A 284 -21.77 -8.19 -14.69
C TRP A 284 -20.86 -7.65 -15.81
N GLY A 285 -21.43 -7.06 -16.87
CA GLY A 285 -20.67 -6.48 -17.98
C GLY A 285 -19.89 -5.23 -17.56
N ASP A 286 -20.46 -4.41 -16.66
CA ASP A 286 -19.76 -3.24 -16.10
C ASP A 286 -18.62 -3.69 -15.21
N ALA A 287 -18.86 -4.71 -14.38
CA ALA A 287 -17.80 -5.32 -13.57
C ALA A 287 -16.69 -5.94 -14.44
N ALA A 288 -17.03 -6.61 -15.55
CA ALA A 288 -16.02 -7.17 -16.44
C ALA A 288 -15.20 -6.07 -17.16
N ARG A 289 -15.84 -4.97 -17.60
CA ARG A 289 -15.14 -3.83 -18.18
C ARG A 289 -14.20 -3.16 -17.19
N SER A 290 -14.64 -2.92 -15.96
CA SER A 290 -13.80 -2.29 -14.93
C SER A 290 -12.65 -3.18 -14.46
N LEU A 291 -12.61 -4.47 -14.83
CA LEU A 291 -11.50 -5.37 -14.52
C LEU A 291 -10.50 -5.56 -15.68
N LEU A 292 -10.87 -5.21 -16.91
CA LEU A 292 -10.07 -5.31 -18.13
C LEU A 292 -9.58 -3.89 -18.50
N PRO A 293 -8.38 -3.45 -18.05
CA PRO A 293 -7.12 -4.18 -18.22
C PRO A 293 -6.42 -4.66 -16.94
N TRP A 294 -6.90 -4.25 -15.77
CA TRP A 294 -6.19 -4.35 -14.48
C TRP A 294 -5.84 -5.77 -14.03
N ASN A 295 -6.60 -6.78 -14.47
CA ASN A 295 -6.42 -8.17 -14.06
C ASN A 295 -5.92 -9.09 -15.18
N LEU A 296 -5.63 -8.56 -16.36
CA LEU A 296 -5.01 -9.33 -17.44
C LEU A 296 -3.65 -9.97 -17.09
N PRO A 297 -2.82 -9.42 -16.18
CA PRO A 297 -1.62 -10.11 -15.71
C PRO A 297 -1.84 -11.54 -15.18
N ILE A 298 -3.07 -11.89 -14.75
CA ILE A 298 -3.44 -13.27 -14.38
C ILE A 298 -3.16 -14.27 -15.50
N LEU A 299 -3.31 -13.86 -16.77
CA LEU A 299 -3.02 -14.73 -17.92
C LEU A 299 -1.54 -15.13 -17.97
N ALA A 300 -0.64 -14.17 -17.74
CA ALA A 300 0.80 -14.43 -17.64
C ALA A 300 1.11 -15.36 -16.47
N VAL A 301 0.50 -15.11 -15.30
CA VAL A 301 0.67 -15.95 -14.11
C VAL A 301 0.20 -17.39 -14.36
N ALA A 302 -0.98 -17.59 -14.93
CA ALA A 302 -1.53 -18.90 -15.22
C ALA A 302 -0.62 -19.71 -16.18
N TRP A 303 -0.14 -19.05 -17.25
CA TRP A 303 0.79 -19.67 -18.18
C TRP A 303 2.13 -20.02 -17.51
N GLN A 304 2.71 -19.10 -16.75
CA GLN A 304 4.00 -19.31 -16.11
C GLN A 304 3.92 -20.36 -14.99
N LEU A 305 2.79 -20.49 -14.28
CA LEU A 305 2.54 -21.61 -13.37
C LEU A 305 2.51 -22.94 -14.11
N ALA A 306 1.90 -23.02 -15.29
CA ALA A 306 1.89 -24.23 -16.11
C ALA A 306 3.32 -24.62 -16.56
N VAL A 307 4.12 -23.64 -16.98
CA VAL A 307 5.54 -23.84 -17.33
C VAL A 307 6.34 -24.31 -16.11
N ALA A 308 6.17 -23.66 -14.95
CA ALA A 308 6.82 -24.05 -13.70
C ALA A 308 6.41 -25.47 -13.28
N ALA A 309 5.13 -25.83 -13.41
CA ALA A 309 4.63 -27.17 -13.11
C ALA A 309 5.30 -28.22 -14.01
N ALA A 310 5.39 -27.95 -15.32
CA ALA A 310 6.07 -28.82 -16.27
C ALA A 310 7.57 -28.98 -15.93
N MET A 311 8.26 -27.87 -15.63
CA MET A 311 9.66 -27.87 -15.23
C MET A 311 9.91 -28.70 -13.98
N LEU A 312 9.12 -28.50 -12.92
CA LEU A 312 9.35 -29.16 -11.64
C LEU A 312 8.92 -30.63 -11.67
N ARG A 313 7.75 -30.95 -12.23
CA ARG A 313 7.14 -32.28 -12.18
C ARG A 313 7.73 -33.26 -13.19
N TRP A 314 8.00 -32.80 -14.42
CA TRP A 314 8.39 -33.69 -15.52
C TRP A 314 9.91 -33.72 -15.79
N THR A 315 10.69 -33.06 -14.94
CA THR A 315 12.14 -33.24 -14.94
C THR A 315 12.51 -34.53 -14.23
N ARG A 316 13.32 -35.36 -14.88
CA ARG A 316 14.00 -36.48 -14.22
C ARG A 316 15.14 -35.91 -13.38
N TRP A 317 15.05 -36.03 -12.06
CA TRP A 317 16.06 -35.55 -11.12
C TRP A 317 17.07 -36.68 -10.85
N THR A 318 18.34 -36.48 -11.18
CA THR A 318 19.40 -37.47 -10.94
C THR A 318 19.92 -37.40 -9.50
N GLY A 319 20.25 -38.57 -8.94
CA GLY A 319 21.01 -38.67 -7.69
C GLY A 319 22.49 -38.38 -7.94
N GLU A 320 23.18 -37.74 -6.98
CA GLU A 320 24.61 -37.34 -7.05
C GLU A 320 25.58 -38.48 -7.47
N ARG A 321 25.13 -39.74 -7.40
CA ARG A 321 25.92 -40.95 -7.68
C ARG A 321 25.96 -41.35 -9.16
N GLU A 322 24.96 -40.98 -9.96
CA GLU A 322 24.90 -41.33 -11.39
C GLU A 322 25.76 -40.41 -12.25
N ASP A 323 25.86 -39.12 -11.89
CA ASP A 323 26.71 -38.16 -12.60
C ASP A 323 28.20 -38.50 -12.44
N ALA A 324 28.62 -38.93 -11.24
CA ALA A 324 29.99 -39.40 -11.00
C ALA A 324 30.31 -40.72 -11.75
N ALA A 325 29.33 -41.63 -11.87
CA ALA A 325 29.50 -42.88 -12.61
C ALA A 325 29.52 -42.65 -14.14
N ALA A 326 28.73 -41.70 -14.64
CA ALA A 326 28.72 -41.32 -16.05
C ALA A 326 29.98 -40.54 -16.48
N GLU A 327 30.54 -39.71 -15.59
CA GLU A 327 31.81 -39.00 -15.83
C GLU A 327 33.01 -39.96 -15.84
N ILE A 328 32.99 -41.02 -15.03
CA ILE A 328 33.99 -42.11 -15.08
C ILE A 328 33.82 -42.96 -16.36
N ALA A 329 32.59 -43.20 -16.81
CA ALA A 329 32.30 -44.00 -18.00
C ALA A 329 32.59 -43.29 -19.34
N THR A 330 32.87 -41.98 -19.32
CA THR A 330 33.10 -41.17 -20.54
C THR A 330 34.56 -40.83 -20.80
N THR A 331 35.48 -41.23 -19.90
CA THR A 331 36.92 -41.25 -20.19
C THR A 331 37.26 -42.49 -21.02
N PRO A 332 37.78 -42.37 -22.25
CA PRO A 332 38.27 -43.52 -23.00
C PRO A 332 39.55 -44.04 -22.35
N GLU A 333 39.55 -45.32 -21.93
CA GLU A 333 40.79 -46.01 -21.55
C GLU A 333 41.73 -46.08 -22.77
N PRO A 334 42.99 -45.63 -22.67
CA PRO A 334 43.99 -45.97 -23.67
C PRO A 334 44.37 -47.45 -23.52
N ALA A 335 44.12 -48.23 -24.58
CA ALA A 335 44.63 -49.58 -24.72
C ALA A 335 46.17 -49.57 -24.71
N GLY A 336 46.77 -50.33 -23.81
CA GLY A 336 48.24 -50.44 -23.75
C GLY A 336 48.73 -51.40 -22.67
N GLU A 337 49.17 -52.57 -23.12
CA GLU A 337 49.93 -53.58 -22.38
C GLU A 337 51.06 -53.00 -21.52
N ASN A 338 51.12 -53.36 -20.23
CA ASN A 338 52.22 -54.17 -19.69
C ASN A 338 52.17 -54.38 -18.16
N ARG A 339 52.16 -55.66 -17.79
CA ARG A 339 53.05 -56.29 -16.81
C ARG A 339 53.07 -55.78 -15.36
N MET A 340 52.28 -56.48 -14.54
CA MET A 340 52.75 -57.32 -13.41
C MET A 340 54.18 -57.03 -12.89
N LYS A 341 54.29 -56.29 -11.77
CA LYS A 341 55.16 -56.57 -10.58
C LYS A 341 55.21 -55.36 -9.65
N ALA A 342 54.55 -55.47 -8.49
CA ALA A 342 55.09 -55.13 -7.16
C ALA A 342 53.93 -55.02 -6.14
N ARG A 343 53.59 -56.15 -5.53
CA ARG A 343 52.97 -56.16 -4.20
C ARG A 343 54.00 -55.62 -3.20
N ARG A 344 53.70 -54.51 -2.52
CA ARG A 344 54.08 -54.30 -1.12
C ARG A 344 53.15 -53.27 -0.49
N GLY A 345 52.52 -53.71 0.60
CA GLY A 345 51.43 -53.01 1.26
C GLY A 345 51.81 -51.64 1.81
N ARG A 346 50.88 -50.71 1.66
CA ARG A 346 50.58 -49.65 2.61
C ARG A 346 49.05 -49.53 2.66
N PRO A 347 48.40 -49.71 3.82
CA PRO A 347 47.00 -49.33 3.93
C PRO A 347 46.96 -47.83 3.63
N ARG A 348 46.24 -47.46 2.57
CA ARG A 348 45.94 -46.06 2.28
C ARG A 348 45.02 -45.61 3.40
N ALA A 349 45.62 -45.13 4.48
CA ALA A 349 44.93 -44.41 5.53
C ALA A 349 44.02 -43.40 4.83
N ALA A 350 42.73 -43.46 5.15
CA ALA A 350 41.78 -42.43 4.81
C ALA A 350 42.44 -41.11 5.18
N VAL A 351 42.81 -40.32 4.16
CA VAL A 351 43.14 -38.93 4.36
C VAL A 351 41.82 -38.30 4.76
N HIS A 352 41.55 -38.31 6.07
CA HIS A 352 40.74 -37.30 6.70
C HIS A 352 41.45 -35.98 6.38
N THR A 353 41.08 -35.33 5.29
CA THR A 353 41.37 -33.91 5.11
C THR A 353 40.64 -33.19 6.23
N PRO A 354 41.34 -32.66 7.25
CA PRO A 354 40.73 -31.82 8.25
C PRO A 354 40.73 -30.41 7.66
N SER A 355 39.76 -30.10 6.79
CA SER A 355 39.56 -28.73 6.32
C SER A 355 38.12 -28.51 5.85
N SER A 356 37.18 -28.46 6.79
CA SER A 356 35.84 -27.93 6.48
C SER A 356 35.24 -27.02 7.55
N SER A 357 35.87 -26.86 8.72
CA SER A 357 35.35 -25.97 9.78
C SER A 357 35.76 -24.50 9.61
N ALA A 358 36.90 -24.21 8.96
CA ALA A 358 37.42 -22.84 8.88
C ALA A 358 36.62 -21.90 7.95
N ASN A 359 35.84 -22.44 7.01
CA ASN A 359 35.03 -21.67 6.05
C ASN A 359 33.53 -21.72 6.32
N ASP A 360 33.08 -22.30 7.44
CA ASP A 360 31.64 -22.40 7.76
C ASP A 360 30.99 -21.03 8.02
N TRP A 361 31.77 -20.02 8.41
CA TRP A 361 31.27 -18.66 8.60
C TRP A 361 30.86 -17.97 7.28
N LEU A 362 31.49 -18.33 6.14
CA LEU A 362 31.16 -17.78 4.83
C LEU A 362 29.72 -18.09 4.41
N ALA A 363 29.15 -19.19 4.92
CA ALA A 363 27.75 -19.55 4.68
C ALA A 363 26.76 -18.53 5.29
N TRP A 364 27.21 -17.70 6.24
CA TRP A 364 26.40 -16.69 6.94
C TRP A 364 26.65 -15.25 6.45
N VAL A 365 27.53 -15.04 5.47
CA VAL A 365 27.69 -13.74 4.80
C VAL A 365 26.36 -13.18 4.26
N PRO A 366 25.46 -13.98 3.65
CA PRO A 366 24.14 -13.50 3.23
C PRO A 366 23.32 -12.87 4.36
N ALA A 367 23.40 -13.44 5.57
CA ALA A 367 22.69 -12.96 6.74
C ALA A 367 23.24 -11.60 7.21
N GLY A 368 24.57 -11.42 7.16
CA GLY A 368 25.21 -10.13 7.42
C GLY A 368 24.83 -9.06 6.38
N LEU A 369 24.82 -9.41 5.09
CA LEU A 369 24.39 -8.51 4.02
C LEU A 369 22.92 -8.11 4.17
N ALA A 370 22.05 -9.05 4.53
CA ALA A 370 20.64 -8.82 4.78
C ALA A 370 20.39 -7.79 5.91
N LEU A 371 21.24 -7.79 6.95
CA LEU A 371 21.16 -6.81 8.03
C LEU A 371 21.64 -5.41 7.60
N VAL A 372 22.74 -5.35 6.85
CA VAL A 372 23.36 -4.09 6.40
C VAL A 372 22.53 -3.40 5.32
N LEU A 373 21.83 -4.16 4.49
CA LEU A 373 21.18 -3.64 3.29
C LEU A 373 20.12 -2.55 3.59
N PRO A 374 19.14 -2.73 4.50
CA PRO A 374 18.20 -1.66 4.86
C PRO A 374 18.85 -0.46 5.54
N LEU A 375 19.92 -0.68 6.32
CA LEU A 375 20.67 0.40 6.95
C LEU A 375 21.34 1.30 5.90
N VAL A 376 21.86 0.71 4.82
CA VAL A 376 22.49 1.45 3.73
C VAL A 376 21.46 2.04 2.78
N ALA A 377 20.39 1.34 2.40
CA ALA A 377 19.51 1.77 1.31
C ALA A 377 18.21 2.47 1.76
N VAL A 378 17.78 2.31 3.02
CA VAL A 378 16.46 2.80 3.48
C VAL A 378 16.58 3.75 4.68
N PHE A 379 17.42 3.40 5.66
CA PHE A 379 17.47 4.12 6.94
C PHE A 379 17.83 5.60 6.79
N SER A 380 17.08 6.49 7.42
CA SER A 380 17.32 7.93 7.41
C SER A 380 17.52 8.46 8.83
N PRO A 381 18.77 8.66 9.31
CA PRO A 381 19.05 9.03 10.69
C PRO A 381 18.81 10.51 11.05
N GLY A 382 18.35 11.35 10.10
CA GLY A 382 18.11 12.78 10.34
C GLY A 382 16.75 13.09 10.96
N GLY A 383 16.62 14.24 11.62
CA GLY A 383 15.35 14.80 12.12
C GLY A 383 14.67 15.72 11.11
N ALA A 384 13.39 16.01 11.36
CA ALA A 384 12.58 16.90 10.56
C ALA A 384 12.11 18.08 11.41
N ASP A 385 12.57 19.30 11.12
CA ASP A 385 12.14 20.51 11.81
C ASP A 385 11.91 21.67 10.83
N LEU A 386 10.82 22.40 11.03
CA LEU A 386 10.56 23.66 10.33
C LEU A 386 10.75 24.88 11.25
N ALA A 387 11.10 24.69 12.53
CA ALA A 387 11.24 25.78 13.48
C ALA A 387 12.23 26.85 12.98
N GLY A 388 11.72 28.06 12.79
CA GLY A 388 12.52 29.22 12.35
C GLY A 388 12.90 29.18 10.86
N LYS A 389 12.41 28.21 10.09
CA LYS A 389 12.67 28.09 8.66
C LYS A 389 11.76 29.00 7.84
N THR A 390 12.28 29.54 6.74
CA THR A 390 11.50 30.37 5.82
C THR A 390 11.23 29.63 4.51
N VAL A 391 9.94 29.46 4.19
CA VAL A 391 9.45 28.96 2.90
C VAL A 391 9.03 30.16 2.06
N LEU A 392 9.79 30.46 1.01
CA LEU A 392 9.50 31.52 0.06
C LEU A 392 8.63 30.97 -1.07
N VAL A 393 7.51 31.61 -1.38
CA VAL A 393 6.64 31.26 -2.50
C VAL A 393 6.80 32.30 -3.59
N PHE A 394 7.03 31.84 -4.82
CA PHE A 394 6.97 32.73 -5.97
C PHE A 394 5.51 32.98 -6.35
N ASP A 395 5.06 34.19 -6.07
CA ASP A 395 3.68 34.61 -6.22
C ASP A 395 3.48 35.36 -7.55
N GLN A 396 3.64 34.61 -8.64
CA GLN A 396 3.32 35.07 -9.99
C GLN A 396 2.41 34.07 -10.68
N GLY A 397 1.49 34.58 -11.51
CA GLY A 397 0.50 33.78 -12.21
C GLY A 397 -0.86 33.79 -11.51
N VAL A 398 -1.69 32.81 -11.86
CA VAL A 398 -3.03 32.63 -11.30
C VAL A 398 -2.92 31.68 -10.10
N ILE A 399 -2.58 32.24 -8.94
CA ILE A 399 -2.51 31.50 -7.67
C ILE A 399 -3.67 31.96 -6.79
N ASP A 400 -4.50 31.00 -6.40
CA ASP A 400 -5.65 31.22 -5.53
C ASP A 400 -5.25 31.05 -4.06
N TRP A 401 -5.21 32.18 -3.35
CA TRP A 401 -4.90 32.29 -1.93
C TRP A 401 -6.15 32.38 -1.05
N ASP A 402 -7.34 32.15 -1.61
CA ASP A 402 -8.59 32.28 -0.89
C ASP A 402 -8.71 31.18 0.19
N MET A 403 -9.31 31.58 1.31
CA MET A 403 -9.75 30.68 2.35
C MET A 403 -11.24 30.42 2.18
N PRO A 404 -11.74 29.25 2.63
CA PRO A 404 -13.17 29.00 2.68
C PRO A 404 -13.90 30.10 3.48
N GLU A 405 -14.98 30.65 2.92
CA GLU A 405 -15.80 31.68 3.57
C GLU A 405 -17.24 31.21 3.81
N HIS A 406 -17.90 31.76 4.83
CA HIS A 406 -19.32 31.52 5.03
C HIS A 406 -20.15 32.16 3.92
N GLY A 407 -21.19 31.45 3.48
CA GLY A 407 -22.07 31.92 2.41
C GLY A 407 -21.56 31.59 1.00
N ARG A 408 -20.33 31.08 0.87
CA ARG A 408 -19.77 30.56 -0.37
C ARG A 408 -19.46 29.07 -0.19
N TYR A 409 -20.07 28.25 -1.04
CA TYR A 409 -20.05 26.80 -0.92
C TYR A 409 -19.79 26.15 -2.28
N GLY A 410 -19.29 24.92 -2.27
CA GLY A 410 -18.88 24.13 -3.43
C GLY A 410 -17.37 24.05 -3.56
N ALA A 411 -16.93 23.14 -4.42
CA ALA A 411 -15.52 22.91 -4.72
C ALA A 411 -14.81 24.19 -5.21
N ASP A 412 -15.51 24.99 -6.02
CA ASP A 412 -14.98 26.25 -6.55
C ASP A 412 -14.83 27.34 -5.48
N SER A 413 -15.60 27.26 -4.39
CA SER A 413 -15.54 28.22 -3.27
C SER A 413 -14.62 27.79 -2.13
N ALA A 414 -13.99 26.61 -2.24
CA ALA A 414 -13.11 26.07 -1.20
C ALA A 414 -11.78 26.83 -1.11
N GLY A 415 -11.41 27.58 -2.15
CA GLY A 415 -10.07 28.12 -2.33
C GLY A 415 -9.01 27.03 -2.49
N ARG A 416 -7.84 27.39 -3.02
CA ARG A 416 -6.73 26.43 -3.21
C ARG A 416 -5.71 26.48 -2.10
N PHE A 417 -4.99 27.58 -1.89
CA PHE A 417 -3.79 27.60 -1.02
C PHE A 417 -3.93 28.46 0.24
N GLY A 418 -5.12 28.99 0.54
CA GLY A 418 -5.34 29.91 1.67
C GLY A 418 -4.95 29.36 3.04
N MET A 419 -5.03 28.04 3.26
CA MET A 419 -4.65 27.40 4.52
C MET A 419 -3.16 27.03 4.62
N LEU A 420 -2.41 27.13 3.52
CA LEU A 420 -0.99 26.76 3.48
C LEU A 420 -0.11 27.58 4.45
N PRO A 421 -0.29 28.91 4.62
CA PRO A 421 0.44 29.69 5.62
C PRO A 421 0.20 29.17 7.05
N ALA A 422 -1.07 28.97 7.42
CA ALA A 422 -1.44 28.46 8.75
C ALA A 422 -0.86 27.05 8.98
N PHE A 423 -0.82 26.22 7.94
CA PHE A 423 -0.16 24.92 8.00
C PHE A 423 1.34 25.03 8.27
N VAL A 424 2.09 25.84 7.51
CA VAL A 424 3.53 26.03 7.70
C VAL A 424 3.85 26.62 9.08
N GLU A 425 3.06 27.59 9.53
CA GLU A 425 3.17 28.18 10.88
C GLU A 425 2.95 27.15 11.99
N SER A 426 1.99 26.25 11.81
CA SER A 426 1.73 25.17 12.79
C SER A 426 2.92 24.23 12.95
N LEU A 427 3.74 24.06 11.90
CA LEU A 427 4.99 23.28 11.94
C LEU A 427 6.17 24.11 12.50
N GLY A 428 6.00 25.42 12.61
CA GLY A 428 6.97 26.37 13.14
C GLY A 428 7.84 27.10 12.15
N GLY A 429 7.56 26.91 10.86
CA GLY A 429 8.14 27.71 9.79
C GLY A 429 7.38 29.01 9.59
N ARG A 430 7.84 29.78 8.61
CA ARG A 430 7.18 30.99 8.11
C ARG A 430 7.07 30.91 6.61
N LEU A 431 5.88 31.17 6.07
CA LEU A 431 5.65 31.31 4.64
C LEU A 431 5.73 32.78 4.25
N VAL A 432 6.57 33.10 3.26
CA VAL A 432 6.73 34.45 2.71
C VAL A 432 6.40 34.43 1.23
N ARG A 433 5.64 35.40 0.75
CA ARG A 433 5.29 35.55 -0.68
C ARG A 433 6.20 36.58 -1.32
N SER A 434 6.73 36.29 -2.50
CA SER A 434 7.50 37.23 -3.30
C SER A 434 7.05 37.25 -4.75
N HIS A 435 6.88 38.45 -5.31
CA HIS A 435 6.48 38.65 -6.70
C HIS A 435 7.67 38.75 -7.68
N LYS A 436 8.90 38.94 -7.17
CA LYS A 436 10.10 39.24 -7.99
C LYS A 436 11.30 38.36 -7.71
N LEU A 437 11.26 37.58 -6.62
CA LEU A 437 12.36 36.76 -6.12
C LEU A 437 13.66 37.56 -5.95
N GLU A 438 13.61 38.64 -5.17
CA GLU A 438 14.78 39.47 -4.93
C GLU A 438 15.90 38.68 -4.26
N GLU A 439 17.15 39.08 -4.50
CA GLU A 439 18.32 38.33 -4.02
C GLU A 439 18.36 38.23 -2.49
N ALA A 440 17.95 39.30 -1.78
CA ALA A 440 17.85 39.30 -0.32
C ALA A 440 16.79 38.33 0.20
N GLU A 441 15.66 38.16 -0.52
CA GLU A 441 14.59 37.23 -0.15
C GLU A 441 15.05 35.78 -0.34
N LEU A 442 15.70 35.49 -1.48
CA LEU A 442 16.26 34.17 -1.77
C LEU A 442 17.37 33.80 -0.79
N ALA A 443 18.22 34.76 -0.40
CA ALA A 443 19.27 34.54 0.59
C ALA A 443 18.73 34.22 1.99
N ALA A 444 17.54 34.74 2.34
CA ALA A 444 16.88 34.48 3.61
C ALA A 444 15.99 33.22 3.59
N ALA A 445 15.74 32.63 2.42
CA ALA A 445 14.88 31.48 2.25
C ALA A 445 15.63 30.15 2.45
N ASP A 446 14.98 29.19 3.12
CA ASP A 446 15.46 27.80 3.18
C ASP A 446 14.91 26.98 2.00
N VAL A 447 13.65 27.25 1.63
CA VAL A 447 12.91 26.56 0.57
C VAL A 447 12.25 27.59 -0.34
N LEU A 448 12.40 27.42 -1.65
CA LEU A 448 11.62 28.13 -2.67
C LEU A 448 10.51 27.20 -3.18
N LEU A 449 9.27 27.68 -3.19
CA LEU A 449 8.08 26.99 -3.65
C LEU A 449 7.54 27.67 -4.91
N LEU A 450 7.40 26.90 -5.99
CA LEU A 450 6.78 27.31 -7.24
C LEU A 450 5.46 26.57 -7.41
N LEU A 451 4.35 27.31 -7.28
CA LEU A 451 2.99 26.78 -7.39
C LEU A 451 2.51 26.89 -8.83
N HIS A 452 2.76 25.86 -9.65
CA HIS A 452 2.32 25.78 -11.05
C HIS A 452 2.59 27.07 -11.85
N PRO A 453 3.87 27.44 -12.07
CA PRO A 453 4.19 28.64 -12.83
C PRO A 453 3.57 28.55 -14.23
N ASN A 454 2.86 29.61 -14.64
CA ASN A 454 2.10 29.69 -15.88
C ASN A 454 2.38 30.95 -16.71
N GLN A 455 3.46 31.65 -16.38
CA GLN A 455 3.95 32.83 -17.11
C GLN A 455 5.39 32.59 -17.59
N PRO A 456 5.80 33.17 -18.73
CA PRO A 456 7.17 33.04 -19.22
C PRO A 456 8.19 33.56 -18.20
N TRP A 457 9.34 32.89 -18.09
CA TRP A 457 10.37 33.28 -17.12
C TRP A 457 11.31 34.38 -17.66
N PRO A 458 11.48 35.50 -16.95
CA PRO A 458 12.58 36.42 -17.22
C PRO A 458 13.91 35.69 -16.99
N LYS A 459 14.85 35.78 -17.94
CA LYS A 459 16.15 35.08 -17.88
C LYS A 459 16.89 35.35 -16.57
N GLU A 460 16.96 36.62 -16.15
CA GLU A 460 17.62 37.02 -14.90
C GLU A 460 16.97 36.41 -13.65
N THR A 461 15.63 36.26 -13.64
CA THR A 461 14.93 35.61 -12.53
C THR A 461 15.22 34.11 -12.50
N LEU A 462 15.21 33.46 -13.65
CA LEU A 462 15.52 32.04 -13.75
C LEU A 462 16.98 31.76 -13.33
N GLU A 463 17.92 32.60 -13.73
CA GLU A 463 19.32 32.52 -13.29
C GLU A 463 19.48 32.67 -11.78
N ARG A 464 18.78 33.64 -11.16
CA ARG A 464 18.76 33.81 -9.69
C ARG A 464 18.21 32.58 -8.97
N VAL A 465 17.14 31.96 -9.48
CA VAL A 465 16.60 30.70 -8.95
C VAL A 465 17.67 29.60 -9.01
N TRP A 466 18.37 29.49 -10.14
CA TRP A 466 19.43 28.48 -10.27
C TRP A 466 20.63 28.73 -9.37
N ASP A 467 21.03 29.98 -9.18
CA ASP A 467 22.13 30.31 -8.29
C ASP A 467 21.77 30.02 -6.84
N PHE A 468 20.54 30.33 -6.42
CA PHE A 468 19.99 29.91 -5.12
C PHE A 468 20.12 28.40 -4.91
N VAL A 469 19.67 27.58 -5.88
CA VAL A 469 19.76 26.11 -5.77
C VAL A 469 21.22 25.64 -5.74
N ARG A 470 22.08 26.14 -6.64
CA ARG A 470 23.51 25.73 -6.70
C ARG A 470 24.25 26.02 -5.39
N GLN A 471 23.93 27.15 -4.75
CA GLN A 471 24.51 27.57 -3.47
C GLN A 471 24.02 26.74 -2.28
N GLY A 472 22.96 25.94 -2.45
CA GLY A 472 22.44 25.03 -1.42
C GLY A 472 20.98 25.23 -1.09
N GLY A 473 20.26 26.13 -1.76
CA GLY A 473 18.82 26.29 -1.64
C GLY A 473 18.06 25.05 -2.12
N SER A 474 16.86 24.85 -1.57
CA SER A 474 15.96 23.76 -1.95
C SER A 474 14.77 24.31 -2.72
N LEU A 475 14.40 23.67 -3.83
CA LEU A 475 13.29 24.08 -4.69
C LEU A 475 12.21 22.99 -4.69
N LEU A 476 10.96 23.40 -4.48
CA LEU A 476 9.77 22.57 -4.68
C LEU A 476 8.96 23.15 -5.84
N VAL A 477 8.74 22.36 -6.88
CA VAL A 477 7.92 22.74 -8.04
C VAL A 477 6.68 21.84 -8.06
N THR A 478 5.49 22.42 -8.00
CA THR A 478 4.26 21.67 -8.26
C THR A 478 3.83 21.93 -9.69
N ALA A 479 3.67 20.86 -10.47
CA ALA A 479 3.38 20.90 -11.89
C ALA A 479 2.23 19.93 -12.20
N GLY A 480 1.01 20.39 -11.92
CA GLY A 480 -0.23 19.76 -12.38
C GLY A 480 -0.35 19.65 -13.91
N PRO A 481 -1.41 19.00 -14.42
CA PRO A 481 -1.71 18.92 -15.85
C PRO A 481 -1.58 20.29 -16.52
N ARG A 482 -0.92 20.31 -17.68
CA ARG A 482 -0.58 21.55 -18.37
C ARG A 482 -1.87 22.29 -18.74
N LEU A 483 -1.92 23.56 -18.37
CA LEU A 483 -2.96 24.49 -18.78
C LEU A 483 -2.44 25.32 -19.96
N GLN A 484 -3.27 25.47 -20.98
CA GLN A 484 -3.03 26.39 -22.09
C GLN A 484 -4.34 27.12 -22.39
N ASP A 485 -4.44 28.35 -21.91
CA ASP A 485 -5.63 29.19 -22.07
C ASP A 485 -5.24 30.61 -22.50
N ALA A 486 -6.21 31.53 -22.51
CA ALA A 486 -5.98 32.92 -22.87
C ALA A 486 -5.19 33.69 -21.79
N GLN A 487 -5.11 33.15 -20.57
CA GLN A 487 -4.51 33.75 -19.39
C GLN A 487 -3.04 33.35 -19.21
N GLY A 488 -2.60 32.24 -19.80
CA GLY A 488 -1.21 31.82 -19.83
C GLY A 488 -1.00 30.40 -20.34
N ALA A 489 0.25 29.96 -20.29
CA ALA A 489 0.63 28.58 -20.58
C ALA A 489 1.58 28.11 -19.50
N SER A 490 1.40 26.88 -19.00
CA SER A 490 2.29 26.36 -17.97
C SER A 490 3.77 26.44 -18.40
N SER A 491 4.61 27.01 -17.54
CA SER A 491 6.02 27.32 -17.79
C SER A 491 6.98 26.59 -16.84
N PHE A 492 6.47 25.63 -16.04
CA PHE A 492 7.30 24.83 -15.14
C PHE A 492 8.43 24.07 -15.87
N ASN A 493 8.22 23.66 -17.13
CA ASN A 493 9.24 22.92 -17.88
C ASN A 493 10.47 23.77 -18.21
N GLU A 494 10.36 25.11 -18.25
CA GLU A 494 11.52 26.00 -18.40
C GLU A 494 12.47 25.88 -17.18
N VAL A 495 11.92 25.62 -16.00
CA VAL A 495 12.67 25.38 -14.75
C VAL A 495 13.14 23.92 -14.66
N LEU A 496 12.45 22.96 -15.28
CA LEU A 496 12.77 21.53 -15.10
C LEU A 496 13.69 20.96 -16.19
N GLN A 497 13.62 21.48 -17.42
CA GLN A 497 14.37 20.97 -18.57
C GLN A 497 15.89 20.88 -18.31
N PRO A 498 16.57 21.86 -17.66
CA PRO A 498 18.01 21.76 -17.37
C PRO A 498 18.38 20.58 -16.44
N LEU A 499 17.40 20.02 -15.74
CA LEU A 499 17.57 18.90 -14.81
C LEU A 499 17.41 17.54 -15.48
N GLY A 500 17.00 17.51 -16.75
CA GLY A 500 16.53 16.30 -17.39
C GLY A 500 15.28 15.75 -16.70
N MET A 501 14.38 16.65 -16.31
CA MET A 501 13.02 16.33 -15.86
C MET A 501 12.05 17.10 -16.75
N GLU A 502 10.99 16.45 -17.19
CA GLU A 502 9.98 17.04 -18.07
C GLU A 502 8.61 16.56 -17.62
N VAL A 503 7.70 17.50 -17.32
CA VAL A 503 6.31 17.18 -17.03
C VAL A 503 5.60 17.03 -18.37
N ARG A 504 5.02 15.86 -18.62
CA ARG A 504 4.38 15.53 -19.89
C ARG A 504 3.08 16.32 -20.04
N PHE A 505 2.64 16.48 -21.29
CA PHE A 505 1.30 17.01 -21.57
C PHE A 505 0.28 15.88 -21.49
N ASP A 506 0.01 15.45 -20.26
CA ASP A 506 -0.93 14.39 -19.94
C ASP A 506 -1.65 14.66 -18.61
N THR A 507 -2.70 13.87 -18.37
CA THR A 507 -3.33 13.71 -17.07
C THR A 507 -3.26 12.23 -16.70
N THR A 508 -2.64 11.94 -15.57
CA THR A 508 -2.52 10.56 -15.09
C THR A 508 -3.83 10.14 -14.46
N VAL A 509 -4.33 8.99 -14.88
CA VAL A 509 -5.58 8.41 -14.41
C VAL A 509 -5.29 7.10 -13.71
N SER A 510 -5.92 6.89 -12.57
CA SER A 510 -5.83 5.66 -11.80
C SER A 510 -7.20 5.05 -11.68
N GLU A 511 -7.31 3.73 -11.86
CA GLU A 511 -8.55 2.98 -11.61
C GLU A 511 -9.04 3.17 -10.18
N THR A 512 -8.08 3.23 -9.26
CA THR A 512 -8.37 3.57 -7.87
C THR A 512 -8.39 5.08 -7.74
N GLU A 513 -9.53 5.63 -7.34
CA GLU A 513 -9.66 7.06 -7.06
C GLU A 513 -8.53 7.54 -6.11
N SER A 514 -7.87 8.66 -6.47
CA SER A 514 -6.73 9.25 -5.74
C SER A 514 -5.56 8.28 -5.52
N TRP A 515 -5.28 7.40 -6.49
CA TRP A 515 -4.14 6.47 -6.49
C TRP A 515 -4.09 5.50 -5.29
N ARG A 516 -5.23 5.30 -4.61
CA ARG A 516 -5.33 4.42 -3.44
C ARG A 516 -4.99 2.98 -3.82
N GLN A 517 -3.96 2.44 -3.21
CA GLN A 517 -3.38 1.11 -3.46
C GLN A 517 -2.63 0.98 -4.80
N ALA A 518 -2.67 2.01 -5.65
CA ALA A 518 -1.98 2.07 -6.93
C ALA A 518 -0.60 2.74 -6.87
N ILE A 519 -0.28 3.46 -5.79
CA ILE A 519 1.01 4.17 -5.65
C ILE A 519 2.10 3.31 -4.99
N ALA A 520 3.30 3.37 -5.55
CA ALA A 520 4.53 2.91 -4.94
C ALA A 520 5.40 4.10 -4.54
N ALA A 521 5.87 4.07 -3.30
CA ALA A 521 6.75 5.10 -2.76
C ALA A 521 8.18 4.56 -2.68
N ALA A 522 9.14 5.37 -3.15
CA ALA A 522 10.55 5.08 -2.96
C ALA A 522 10.94 5.26 -1.48
N ALA A 523 12.05 4.65 -1.07
CA ALA A 523 12.66 4.93 0.22
C ALA A 523 13.13 6.40 0.26
N HIS A 524 12.31 7.27 0.85
CA HIS A 524 12.55 8.70 0.94
C HIS A 524 12.00 9.25 2.27
N PRO A 525 12.69 10.21 2.93
CA PRO A 525 12.25 10.72 4.23
C PRO A 525 10.79 11.24 4.27
N ALA A 526 10.31 11.81 3.17
CA ALA A 526 8.93 12.28 3.06
C ALA A 526 7.88 11.15 2.98
N THR A 527 8.25 9.96 2.51
CA THR A 527 7.31 8.89 2.19
C THR A 527 7.43 7.68 3.13
N LEU A 528 8.57 7.48 3.80
CA LEU A 528 8.82 6.31 4.64
C LEU A 528 7.75 6.14 5.73
N GLY A 529 7.14 4.95 5.76
CA GLY A 529 6.08 4.59 6.69
C GLY A 529 4.71 5.22 6.40
N LEU A 530 4.60 6.08 5.37
CA LEU A 530 3.29 6.49 4.85
C LEU A 530 2.75 5.38 3.95
N ARG A 531 1.45 5.14 4.08
CA ARG A 531 0.80 4.04 3.39
C ARG A 531 0.14 4.57 2.13
N GLY A 532 0.31 3.83 1.04
CA GLY A 532 -0.45 4.06 -0.19
C GLY A 532 -1.82 3.40 -0.20
N ASP A 533 -2.37 2.91 0.93
CA ASP A 533 -3.73 2.32 0.97
C ASP A 533 -4.84 3.38 0.99
N ARG A 534 -4.48 4.60 1.40
CA ARG A 534 -5.33 5.78 1.50
C ARG A 534 -4.67 6.95 0.75
N ASP A 535 -5.41 8.02 0.54
CA ASP A 535 -4.88 9.25 -0.08
C ASP A 535 -4.04 10.03 0.94
N ARG A 536 -2.81 9.57 1.19
CA ARG A 536 -1.85 10.21 2.12
C ARG A 536 -0.81 11.07 1.40
N PHE A 537 -0.84 11.09 0.07
CA PHE A 537 0.11 11.83 -0.76
C PHE A 537 -0.53 13.02 -1.47
N GLY A 538 -1.87 13.13 -1.51
CA GLY A 538 -2.56 14.26 -2.13
C GLY A 538 -2.31 14.35 -3.63
N MET A 539 -2.26 13.19 -4.28
CA MET A 539 -2.10 13.05 -5.73
C MET A 539 -3.46 12.60 -6.26
N ALA A 540 -4.26 13.52 -6.78
CA ALA A 540 -5.60 13.21 -7.27
C ALA A 540 -5.64 13.26 -8.80
N MET A 541 -5.07 14.32 -9.39
CA MET A 541 -5.07 14.58 -10.83
C MET A 541 -3.69 15.07 -11.24
N ALA A 542 -2.71 14.17 -11.18
CA ALA A 542 -1.31 14.51 -11.46
C ALA A 542 -1.00 14.44 -12.96
N ALA A 543 -0.01 15.21 -13.43
CA ALA A 543 0.70 14.95 -14.68
C ALA A 543 1.87 13.99 -14.43
N SER A 544 2.25 13.19 -15.43
CA SER A 544 3.41 12.32 -15.31
C SER A 544 4.71 13.07 -15.62
N ILE A 545 5.80 12.63 -14.99
CA ILE A 545 7.12 13.29 -15.09
C ILE A 545 8.11 12.34 -15.76
N ASP A 546 8.58 12.69 -16.95
CA ASP A 546 9.72 12.03 -17.56
C ASP A 546 11.00 12.45 -16.84
N ILE A 547 11.81 11.45 -16.45
CA ILE A 547 13.02 11.68 -15.66
C ILE A 547 14.25 11.01 -16.29
N SER A 548 15.36 11.74 -16.31
CA SER A 548 16.66 11.20 -16.67
C SER A 548 17.22 10.30 -15.56
N ARG A 549 18.22 9.46 -15.87
CA ARG A 549 18.95 8.58 -14.92
C ARG A 549 19.60 9.30 -13.73
N ARG A 550 19.63 10.63 -13.81
CA ARG A 550 20.23 11.56 -12.85
C ARG A 550 19.20 12.03 -11.82
N ALA A 551 17.91 12.03 -12.16
CA ALA A 551 16.81 12.26 -11.24
C ALA A 551 16.35 10.92 -10.65
N CYS A 552 15.73 10.97 -9.47
CA CYS A 552 15.29 9.79 -8.74
C CYS A 552 13.78 9.89 -8.49
N PRO A 553 12.99 8.85 -8.77
CA PRO A 553 11.57 8.86 -8.46
C PRO A 553 11.36 8.83 -6.93
N ILE A 554 10.33 9.54 -6.48
CA ILE A 554 9.83 9.52 -5.09
C ILE A 554 8.50 8.78 -5.02
N LEU A 555 7.59 9.08 -5.96
CA LEU A 555 6.26 8.47 -6.06
C LEU A 555 6.04 7.98 -7.48
N VAL A 556 5.53 6.75 -7.61
CA VAL A 556 5.28 6.09 -8.89
C VAL A 556 3.88 5.47 -8.87
N GLY A 557 3.03 5.84 -9.81
CA GLY A 557 1.73 5.23 -10.05
C GLY A 557 1.87 3.91 -10.81
N ARG A 558 1.74 2.77 -10.13
CA ARG A 558 1.90 1.42 -10.72
C ARG A 558 0.68 0.99 -11.52
N TRP A 559 -0.52 1.31 -11.04
CA TRP A 559 -1.79 0.88 -11.62
C TRP A 559 -2.59 2.10 -12.08
N GLY A 560 -2.26 2.59 -13.26
CA GLY A 560 -2.91 3.72 -13.91
C GLY A 560 -2.35 3.92 -15.31
N TRP A 561 -2.83 4.92 -16.02
CA TRP A 561 -2.37 5.27 -17.37
C TRP A 561 -2.19 6.78 -17.54
N SER A 562 -1.48 7.14 -18.60
CA SER A 562 -1.19 8.52 -19.00
C SER A 562 -2.15 8.89 -20.13
N ASP A 563 -3.24 9.61 -19.80
CA ASP A 563 -4.21 10.15 -20.76
C ASP A 563 -3.65 11.44 -21.38
N PRO A 564 -3.38 11.51 -22.70
CA PRO A 564 -2.79 12.68 -23.32
C PRO A 564 -3.67 13.93 -23.19
N GLY A 565 -3.04 15.07 -22.89
CA GLY A 565 -3.72 16.35 -22.75
C GLY A 565 -4.40 16.55 -21.39
N SER A 566 -5.44 17.37 -21.39
CA SER A 566 -6.16 17.82 -20.18
C SER A 566 -7.66 17.52 -20.24
N ASP A 567 -8.11 16.69 -21.17
CA ASP A 567 -9.54 16.43 -21.38
C ASP A 567 -10.16 15.72 -20.18
N PHE A 568 -9.46 14.77 -19.57
CA PHE A 568 -9.91 14.15 -18.32
C PHE A 568 -10.08 15.17 -17.19
N LEU A 569 -9.14 16.10 -17.02
CA LEU A 569 -9.24 17.16 -16.02
C LEU A 569 -10.50 18.03 -16.21
N LEU A 570 -10.90 18.28 -17.46
CA LEU A 570 -12.02 19.17 -17.80
C LEU A 570 -13.37 18.45 -17.81
N THR A 571 -13.40 17.18 -18.19
CA THR A 571 -14.65 16.43 -18.43
C THR A 571 -14.93 15.38 -17.37
N ASN A 572 -13.93 15.03 -16.54
CA ASN A 572 -13.92 13.89 -15.64
C ASN A 572 -14.28 12.57 -16.35
N ARG A 573 -14.00 12.48 -17.66
CA ARG A 573 -14.17 11.29 -18.49
C ARG A 573 -12.84 10.92 -19.09
N ALA A 574 -12.30 9.79 -18.68
CA ALA A 574 -11.12 9.19 -19.31
C ALA A 574 -11.48 7.79 -19.79
N ALA A 575 -10.93 7.42 -20.95
CA ALA A 575 -10.93 6.06 -21.44
C ALA A 575 -9.49 5.75 -21.84
N TRP A 576 -8.96 4.63 -21.35
CA TRP A 576 -7.61 4.23 -21.73
C TRP A 576 -7.59 3.76 -23.18
N ASP A 577 -6.61 4.24 -23.93
CA ASP A 577 -6.30 3.77 -25.29
C ASP A 577 -5.00 2.94 -25.31
N ALA A 578 -4.95 1.92 -26.17
CA ALA A 578 -3.82 0.98 -26.19
C ALA A 578 -2.43 1.63 -26.45
N GLY A 579 -2.40 2.81 -27.09
CA GLY A 579 -1.16 3.58 -27.31
C GLY A 579 -0.66 4.35 -26.09
N GLU A 580 -1.49 4.51 -25.07
CA GLU A 580 -1.18 5.26 -23.86
C GLU A 580 -0.35 4.42 -22.90
N ARG A 581 0.58 5.08 -22.20
CA ARG A 581 1.49 4.39 -21.29
C ARG A 581 0.72 3.86 -20.08
N LEU A 582 0.80 2.55 -19.89
CA LEU A 582 0.14 1.84 -18.80
C LEU A 582 1.16 1.46 -17.70
N GLY A 583 0.93 1.99 -16.51
CA GLY A 583 1.72 1.75 -15.30
C GLY A 583 3.08 2.44 -15.25
N ASP A 584 3.60 2.47 -14.03
CA ASP A 584 4.89 3.03 -13.61
C ASP A 584 5.10 4.50 -14.03
N LEU A 585 4.04 5.31 -13.84
CA LEU A 585 4.06 6.74 -14.10
C LEU A 585 4.71 7.48 -12.93
N VAL A 586 5.73 8.29 -13.17
CA VAL A 586 6.38 9.05 -12.10
C VAL A 586 5.52 10.25 -11.74
N LEU A 587 5.07 10.29 -10.48
CA LEU A 587 4.21 11.36 -9.94
C LEU A 587 5.00 12.38 -9.11
N ALA A 588 6.19 11.99 -8.64
CA ALA A 588 7.12 12.91 -7.96
C ALA A 588 8.57 12.46 -8.14
N ALA A 589 9.49 13.41 -8.26
CA ALA A 589 10.91 13.12 -8.47
C ALA A 589 11.85 14.12 -7.76
N GLU A 590 13.03 13.66 -7.35
CA GLU A 590 14.12 14.47 -6.78
C GLU A 590 15.31 14.55 -7.74
N ARG A 591 15.91 15.74 -7.84
CA ARG A 591 17.22 15.95 -8.46
C ARG A 591 18.12 16.81 -7.59
N ARG A 592 19.35 16.36 -7.35
CA ARG A 592 20.41 17.18 -6.71
C ARG A 592 21.15 18.05 -7.73
N VAL A 593 21.40 19.30 -7.35
CA VAL A 593 22.05 20.31 -8.20
C VAL A 593 23.03 21.12 -7.35
N GLY A 594 24.33 20.99 -7.62
CA GLY A 594 25.35 21.60 -6.77
C GLY A 594 25.22 21.12 -5.32
N ARG A 595 25.04 22.06 -4.38
CA ARG A 595 24.76 21.76 -2.97
C ARG A 595 23.28 21.66 -2.63
N GLY A 596 22.40 22.14 -3.52
CA GLY A 596 20.96 22.15 -3.33
C GLY A 596 20.26 20.95 -3.96
N ARG A 597 18.93 21.02 -3.97
CA ARG A 597 18.05 20.00 -4.54
C ARG A 597 16.76 20.60 -5.07
N VAL A 598 16.17 19.90 -6.02
CA VAL A 598 14.88 20.22 -6.63
C VAL A 598 13.99 19.00 -6.49
N ILE A 599 12.77 19.20 -5.98
CA ILE A 599 11.71 18.20 -6.03
C ILE A 599 10.59 18.73 -6.90
N THR A 600 10.11 17.87 -7.79
CA THR A 600 8.93 18.14 -8.60
C THR A 600 7.80 17.21 -8.19
N LEU A 601 6.60 17.76 -8.01
CA LEU A 601 5.35 17.02 -7.83
C LEU A 601 4.49 17.21 -9.07
N GLY A 602 3.91 16.12 -9.59
CA GLY A 602 2.99 16.14 -10.72
C GLY A 602 1.61 16.70 -10.36
N ASP A 603 1.34 17.01 -9.09
CA ASP A 603 0.11 17.61 -8.59
C ASP A 603 0.45 18.57 -7.43
N SER A 604 -0.40 19.57 -7.21
CA SER A 604 -0.37 20.46 -6.05
C SER A 604 -1.36 20.05 -4.94
N GLY A 605 -2.15 18.99 -5.13
CA GLY A 605 -3.21 18.57 -4.20
C GLY A 605 -2.76 18.47 -2.74
N CYS A 606 -1.55 17.99 -2.46
CA CYS A 606 -1.01 17.91 -1.10
C CYS A 606 -0.81 19.26 -0.38
N LEU A 607 -0.85 20.38 -1.12
CA LEU A 607 -0.72 21.75 -0.63
C LEU A 607 -2.06 22.51 -0.57
N THR A 608 -3.15 21.94 -1.09
CA THR A 608 -4.43 22.64 -1.17
C THR A 608 -5.23 22.56 0.12
N ASN A 609 -6.23 23.42 0.29
CA ASN A 609 -7.12 23.47 1.44
C ASN A 609 -7.75 22.09 1.70
N SER A 610 -8.30 21.44 0.66
CA SER A 610 -8.92 20.11 0.79
C SER A 610 -7.91 18.97 0.87
N GLY A 611 -6.87 18.96 0.03
CA GLY A 611 -5.93 17.84 -0.03
C GLY A 611 -4.94 17.78 1.13
N SER A 612 -4.57 18.93 1.72
CA SER A 612 -3.68 18.98 2.88
C SER A 612 -4.28 18.27 4.11
N VAL A 613 -5.61 18.26 4.26
CA VAL A 613 -6.30 17.54 5.36
C VAL A 613 -5.81 16.10 5.47
N ARG A 614 -5.69 15.41 4.34
CA ARG A 614 -5.26 14.01 4.26
C ARG A 614 -3.75 13.84 4.09
N ALA A 615 -3.12 14.74 3.34
CA ALA A 615 -1.71 14.62 2.92
C ALA A 615 -0.70 15.32 3.84
N PHE A 616 -1.13 15.99 4.92
CA PHE A 616 -0.24 16.85 5.74
C PHE A 616 1.03 16.18 6.26
N ARG A 617 1.01 14.87 6.54
CA ARG A 617 2.22 14.15 7.00
C ARG A 617 3.26 14.10 5.89
N PHE A 618 2.84 13.82 4.66
CA PHE A 618 3.72 13.87 3.49
C PHE A 618 4.23 15.30 3.27
N THR A 619 3.32 16.28 3.26
CA THR A 619 3.64 17.69 3.00
C THR A 619 4.61 18.26 4.05
N GLY A 620 4.32 18.07 5.34
CA GLY A 620 5.17 18.57 6.43
C GLY A 620 6.56 17.94 6.41
N ARG A 621 6.66 16.64 6.14
CA ARG A 621 7.95 15.96 5.99
C ARG A 621 8.72 16.41 4.76
N LEU A 622 8.03 16.65 3.65
CA LEU A 622 8.62 17.12 2.42
C LEU A 622 9.24 18.51 2.61
N LEU A 623 8.49 19.43 3.22
CA LEU A 623 8.98 20.78 3.51
C LEU A 623 10.15 20.74 4.51
N ALA A 624 10.07 19.91 5.56
CA ALA A 624 11.16 19.74 6.52
C ALA A 624 12.43 19.20 5.85
N TYR A 625 12.28 18.17 5.01
CA TYR A 625 13.39 17.58 4.27
C TYR A 625 14.09 18.58 3.35
N LEU A 626 13.32 19.45 2.71
CA LEU A 626 13.85 20.52 1.87
C LEU A 626 14.55 21.60 2.72
N ALA A 627 13.98 21.98 3.87
CA ALA A 627 14.52 23.03 4.74
C ALA A 627 15.79 22.61 5.52
N ASP A 628 15.81 21.39 6.06
CA ASP A 628 16.94 20.87 6.86
C ASP A 628 18.07 20.28 6.00
N LYS A 629 17.83 20.15 4.69
CA LYS A 629 18.82 19.65 3.71
C LYS A 629 19.41 18.29 4.10
N ALA A 630 18.64 17.47 4.83
CA ALA A 630 19.09 16.19 5.33
C ALA A 630 19.61 15.25 4.22
N PRO A 631 20.52 14.31 4.55
CA PRO A 631 21.01 13.36 3.56
C PRO A 631 19.90 12.43 3.09
N SER A 632 19.74 12.32 1.77
CA SER A 632 18.82 11.36 1.16
C SER A 632 19.39 9.95 1.28
N PRO A 633 18.57 8.91 1.51
CA PRO A 633 18.98 7.53 1.24
C PRO A 633 19.33 7.30 -0.25
N GLN A 634 18.93 8.21 -1.13
CA GLN A 634 19.15 8.13 -2.57
C GLN A 634 20.50 8.72 -3.04
N VAL A 635 21.40 9.10 -2.12
CA VAL A 635 22.75 9.59 -2.51
C VAL A 635 23.59 8.48 -3.13
N TRP A 636 24.39 8.84 -4.15
CA TRP A 636 25.06 7.89 -5.05
C TRP A 636 25.90 6.80 -4.36
N TRP A 637 26.59 7.10 -3.26
CA TRP A 637 27.43 6.10 -2.58
C TRP A 637 26.61 5.07 -1.81
N ARG A 638 25.46 5.47 -1.24
CA ARG A 638 24.48 4.56 -0.62
C ARG A 638 23.84 3.68 -1.68
N GLN A 639 23.56 4.27 -2.84
CA GLN A 639 23.01 3.58 -4.01
C GLN A 639 23.97 2.52 -4.56
N LEU A 640 25.25 2.88 -4.72
CA LEU A 640 26.29 1.95 -5.12
C LEU A 640 26.50 0.84 -4.07
N GLY A 641 26.58 1.19 -2.78
CA GLY A 641 26.73 0.22 -1.70
C GLY A 641 25.54 -0.74 -1.59
N GLY A 642 24.32 -0.21 -1.71
CA GLY A 642 23.09 -0.99 -1.73
C GLY A 642 23.04 -1.94 -2.95
N LEU A 643 23.38 -1.45 -4.14
CA LEU A 643 23.42 -2.27 -5.35
C LEU A 643 24.44 -3.41 -5.24
N LEU A 644 25.65 -3.12 -4.76
CA LEU A 644 26.67 -4.15 -4.53
C LEU A 644 26.21 -5.19 -3.51
N ALA A 645 25.59 -4.76 -2.40
CA ALA A 645 25.05 -5.68 -1.39
C ALA A 645 23.92 -6.55 -1.95
N VAL A 646 23.01 -5.99 -2.76
CA VAL A 646 21.97 -6.73 -3.49
C VAL A 646 22.59 -7.77 -4.42
N LEU A 647 23.54 -7.37 -5.27
CA LEU A 647 24.20 -8.27 -6.22
C LEU A 647 24.95 -9.40 -5.51
N CYS A 648 25.64 -9.10 -4.40
CA CYS A 648 26.29 -10.11 -3.57
C CYS A 648 25.26 -11.08 -2.97
N LEU A 649 24.19 -10.57 -2.36
CA LEU A 649 23.13 -11.38 -1.77
C LEU A 649 22.48 -12.30 -2.82
N CYS A 650 22.09 -11.75 -3.96
CA CYS A 650 21.56 -12.52 -5.10
C CYS A 650 22.57 -13.59 -5.56
N GLY A 651 23.84 -13.22 -5.68
CA GLY A 651 24.93 -14.13 -6.06
C GLY A 651 25.08 -15.31 -5.09
N PHE A 652 24.91 -15.11 -3.78
CA PHE A 652 24.92 -16.20 -2.80
C PHE A 652 23.69 -17.11 -2.91
N VAL A 653 22.50 -16.53 -3.08
CA VAL A 653 21.24 -17.30 -3.23
C VAL A 653 21.29 -18.17 -4.50
N VAL A 654 21.71 -17.60 -5.64
CA VAL A 654 21.89 -18.33 -6.91
C VAL A 654 23.00 -19.40 -6.81
N ARG A 655 24.07 -19.12 -6.06
CA ARG A 655 25.10 -20.11 -5.70
C ARG A 655 24.64 -21.15 -4.69
N GLY A 656 23.35 -21.17 -4.35
CA GLY A 656 22.73 -22.25 -3.59
C GLY A 656 23.11 -22.16 -2.11
N ALA A 657 22.87 -20.98 -1.53
CA ALA A 657 22.95 -20.75 -0.10
C ALA A 657 22.26 -21.87 0.69
N ARG A 658 22.76 -22.14 1.89
CA ARG A 658 22.14 -23.11 2.79
C ARG A 658 20.69 -22.65 3.09
N PRO A 659 19.69 -23.54 3.13
CA PRO A 659 18.30 -23.15 3.36
C PRO A 659 18.13 -22.44 4.71
N GLU A 660 18.92 -22.82 5.74
CA GLU A 660 18.94 -22.12 7.02
C GLU A 660 19.46 -20.69 6.87
N ALA A 661 20.57 -20.51 6.15
CA ALA A 661 21.16 -19.19 5.91
C ALA A 661 20.22 -18.30 5.08
N ALA A 662 19.53 -18.85 4.07
CA ALA A 662 18.56 -18.12 3.28
C ALA A 662 17.35 -17.69 4.12
N ALA A 663 16.77 -18.59 4.94
CA ALA A 663 15.67 -18.27 5.84
C ALA A 663 16.07 -17.22 6.89
N THR A 664 17.25 -17.35 7.49
CA THR A 664 17.78 -16.34 8.42
C THR A 664 18.04 -15.01 7.74
N SER A 665 18.58 -15.01 6.51
CA SER A 665 18.77 -13.77 5.74
C SER A 665 17.44 -13.10 5.45
N ALA A 666 16.40 -13.85 5.09
CA ALA A 666 15.07 -13.32 4.87
C ALA A 666 14.46 -12.71 6.15
N LEU A 667 14.58 -13.41 7.30
CA LEU A 667 14.14 -12.89 8.61
C LEU A 667 14.88 -11.61 9.01
N LEU A 668 16.21 -11.59 8.87
CA LEU A 668 17.02 -10.43 9.22
C LEU A 668 16.75 -9.25 8.30
N LEU A 669 16.60 -9.48 7.00
CA LEU A 669 16.25 -8.43 6.04
C LEU A 669 14.88 -7.84 6.38
N ALA A 670 13.89 -8.68 6.69
CA ALA A 670 12.55 -8.23 7.06
C ALA A 670 12.56 -7.43 8.38
N GLY A 671 13.22 -7.93 9.41
CA GLY A 671 13.33 -7.25 10.70
C GLY A 671 14.11 -5.93 10.60
N ALA A 672 15.22 -5.91 9.88
CA ALA A 672 16.02 -4.71 9.66
C ALA A 672 15.28 -3.65 8.83
N LEU A 673 14.52 -4.08 7.81
CA LEU A 673 13.68 -3.19 7.00
C LEU A 673 12.58 -2.56 7.86
N LEU A 674 11.82 -3.36 8.60
CA LEU A 674 10.77 -2.86 9.50
C LEU A 674 11.34 -1.90 10.56
N ALA A 675 12.50 -2.22 11.13
CA ALA A 675 13.17 -1.34 12.08
C ALA A 675 13.62 -0.03 11.42
N ALA A 676 14.25 -0.09 10.24
CA ALA A 676 14.69 1.08 9.50
C ALA A 676 13.52 1.99 9.13
N GLU A 677 12.42 1.43 8.61
CA GLU A 677 11.21 2.17 8.26
C GLU A 677 10.53 2.77 9.49
N SER A 678 10.34 1.99 10.56
CA SER A 678 9.68 2.44 11.79
C SER A 678 10.47 3.55 12.48
N ILE A 679 11.78 3.39 12.63
CA ILE A 679 12.65 4.41 13.22
C ILE A 679 12.66 5.65 12.33
N SER A 680 12.89 5.51 11.01
CA SER A 680 12.93 6.67 10.11
C SER A 680 11.58 7.41 10.10
N CYS A 681 10.45 6.69 10.06
CA CYS A 681 9.11 7.27 10.11
C CYS A 681 8.89 8.10 11.38
N ARG A 682 9.32 7.60 12.54
CA ARG A 682 9.20 8.32 13.83
C ARG A 682 10.12 9.53 13.90
N VAL A 683 11.38 9.40 13.46
CA VAL A 683 12.35 10.50 13.53
C VAL A 683 11.97 11.62 12.55
N TRP A 684 11.38 11.27 11.41
CA TRP A 684 10.86 12.22 10.43
C TRP A 684 9.42 12.67 10.72
N GLU A 685 8.84 12.38 11.88
CA GLU A 685 7.49 12.86 12.17
C GLU A 685 7.48 14.35 12.54
N VAL A 686 6.81 15.17 11.72
CA VAL A 686 6.55 16.59 12.00
C VAL A 686 5.10 16.74 12.43
N LEU A 687 4.87 17.16 13.66
CA LEU A 687 3.52 17.31 14.22
C LEU A 687 3.11 18.80 14.22
N PRO A 688 2.01 19.15 13.54
CA PRO A 688 1.35 20.45 13.66
C PRO A 688 1.04 20.81 15.11
N ASP A 689 1.32 22.06 15.50
CA ASP A 689 1.05 22.59 16.83
C ASP A 689 0.14 23.82 16.78
N GLY A 690 -1.16 23.60 17.01
CA GLY A 690 -2.15 24.67 17.03
C GLY A 690 -1.99 25.65 18.20
N ARG A 691 -1.20 25.30 19.22
CA ARG A 691 -0.90 26.20 20.36
C ARG A 691 -0.01 27.38 19.97
N ARG A 692 0.56 27.37 18.76
CA ARG A 692 1.29 28.51 18.19
C ARG A 692 0.36 29.67 17.84
N GLN A 693 -0.96 29.41 17.75
CA GLN A 693 -1.98 30.43 17.60
C GLN A 693 -2.84 30.52 18.87
N THR A 694 -3.38 31.72 19.14
CA THR A 694 -4.30 31.95 20.26
C THR A 694 -5.59 32.59 19.72
N PRO A 695 -6.75 31.93 19.82
CA PRO A 695 -6.96 30.61 20.41
C PRO A 695 -6.32 29.47 19.59
N ASN A 696 -6.13 28.29 20.21
CA ASN A 696 -5.63 27.12 19.50
C ASN A 696 -6.55 26.78 18.32
N ASN A 697 -5.97 26.63 17.14
CA ASN A 697 -6.69 26.51 15.87
C ASN A 697 -6.53 25.14 15.20
N LEU A 698 -6.01 24.11 15.88
CA LEU A 698 -5.83 22.79 15.28
C LEU A 698 -7.01 21.86 15.61
N ALA A 699 -7.64 21.30 14.57
CA ALA A 699 -8.69 20.30 14.68
C ALA A 699 -8.27 19.00 13.99
N TYR A 700 -8.47 17.87 14.68
CA TYR A 700 -8.27 16.55 14.10
C TYR A 700 -9.60 15.85 13.81
N LEU A 701 -9.71 15.29 12.61
CA LEU A 701 -10.71 14.29 12.26
C LEU A 701 -10.08 12.91 12.45
N SER A 702 -10.69 12.03 13.25
CA SER A 702 -10.18 10.67 13.47
C SER A 702 -10.15 9.88 12.16
N ALA A 703 -9.05 9.17 11.90
CA ALA A 703 -8.88 8.28 10.75
C ALA A 703 -8.26 6.92 11.16
N SER A 704 -8.12 6.66 12.47
CA SER A 704 -7.38 5.55 13.04
C SER A 704 -8.19 4.25 13.25
N HIS A 705 -9.52 4.31 13.24
CA HIS A 705 -10.39 3.22 13.71
C HIS A 705 -11.47 2.80 12.71
N LEU A 706 -11.25 3.01 11.40
CA LEU A 706 -12.23 2.68 10.35
C LEU A 706 -13.55 3.42 10.58
N GLU A 707 -13.43 4.74 10.60
CA GLU A 707 -14.50 5.68 10.77
C GLU A 707 -15.51 5.58 9.62
N ALA A 708 -16.78 5.83 9.92
CA ALA A 708 -17.88 5.69 8.96
C ALA A 708 -17.99 6.90 8.01
N TYR A 709 -16.92 7.17 7.26
CA TYR A 709 -16.89 8.11 6.16
C TYR A 709 -15.99 7.60 5.01
N ALA A 710 -16.23 8.11 3.81
CA ALA A 710 -15.33 7.91 2.67
C ALA A 710 -14.23 8.98 2.67
N GLU A 711 -12.99 8.60 2.41
CA GLU A 711 -11.90 9.58 2.18
C GLU A 711 -11.92 10.16 0.76
N SER A 712 -12.80 9.65 -0.11
CA SER A 712 -13.07 10.11 -1.47
C SER A 712 -13.50 11.58 -1.47
N PRO A 713 -12.77 12.48 -2.15
CA PRO A 713 -13.11 13.90 -2.19
C PRO A 713 -14.52 14.11 -2.72
N TRP A 714 -15.28 15.01 -2.10
CA TRP A 714 -16.63 15.42 -2.53
C TRP A 714 -17.70 14.33 -2.72
N ALA A 715 -17.40 13.05 -2.49
CA ALA A 715 -18.40 11.98 -2.47
C ALA A 715 -19.47 12.28 -1.39
N PRO A 716 -20.73 11.84 -1.54
CA PRO A 716 -21.78 12.09 -0.56
C PRO A 716 -21.42 11.63 0.87
N GLU A 717 -20.68 10.53 0.99
CA GLU A 717 -20.15 9.98 2.25
C GLU A 717 -18.81 10.58 2.67
N GLY A 718 -18.29 11.56 1.93
CA GLY A 718 -17.04 12.26 2.21
C GLY A 718 -17.13 13.25 3.38
N ILE A 719 -15.98 13.81 3.77
CA ILE A 719 -15.84 14.73 4.93
C ILE A 719 -15.29 16.12 4.55
N ASP A 720 -15.09 16.39 3.27
CA ASP A 720 -14.53 17.66 2.80
C ASP A 720 -15.39 18.85 3.22
N GLY A 721 -16.73 18.74 3.16
CA GLY A 721 -17.66 19.77 3.62
C GLY A 721 -17.54 20.07 5.11
N LEU A 722 -17.28 19.06 5.94
CA LEU A 722 -16.99 19.26 7.37
C LEU A 722 -15.65 19.96 7.57
N ALA A 723 -14.61 19.51 6.85
CA ALA A 723 -13.30 20.13 6.93
C ALA A 723 -13.35 21.61 6.51
N LEU A 724 -14.00 21.94 5.39
CA LEU A 724 -14.17 23.31 4.91
C LEU A 724 -15.03 24.14 5.88
N THR A 725 -16.09 23.57 6.46
CA THR A 725 -16.89 24.26 7.48
C THR A 725 -16.05 24.66 8.70
N LEU A 726 -15.15 23.80 9.17
CA LEU A 726 -14.24 24.12 10.26
C LEU A 726 -13.14 25.11 9.84
N MET A 727 -12.66 25.05 8.59
CA MET A 727 -11.72 26.04 8.04
C MET A 727 -12.34 27.44 7.94
N ARG A 728 -13.63 27.56 7.63
CA ARG A 728 -14.37 28.84 7.67
C ARG A 728 -14.36 29.47 9.06
N GLU A 729 -14.27 28.64 10.11
CA GLU A 729 -14.09 29.09 11.50
C GLU A 729 -12.61 29.35 11.86
N GLY A 730 -11.68 29.26 10.92
CA GLY A 730 -10.25 29.46 11.14
C GLY A 730 -9.54 28.27 11.79
N PHE A 731 -10.08 27.05 11.68
CA PHE A 731 -9.32 25.85 12.06
C PHE A 731 -8.42 25.37 10.93
N LEU A 732 -7.20 24.96 11.28
CA LEU A 732 -6.42 24.02 10.51
C LEU A 732 -6.93 22.60 10.79
N VAL A 733 -7.57 21.98 9.79
CA VAL A 733 -8.21 20.67 9.93
C VAL A 733 -7.35 19.59 9.30
N LEU A 734 -7.04 18.52 10.04
CA LEU A 734 -6.16 17.45 9.59
C LEU A 734 -6.70 16.07 9.98
N LEU A 735 -6.38 15.02 9.23
CA LEU A 735 -6.68 13.64 9.62
C LEU A 735 -5.72 13.13 10.71
N ALA A 736 -6.24 12.39 11.68
CA ALA A 736 -5.44 11.71 12.70
C ALA A 736 -5.41 10.20 12.45
N ASP A 737 -4.30 9.69 11.92
CA ASP A 737 -4.06 8.23 11.74
C ASP A 737 -3.83 7.49 13.08
N ASP A 738 -3.66 8.23 14.17
CA ASP A 738 -3.46 7.74 15.53
C ASP A 738 -4.02 8.74 16.56
N LEU A 739 -4.43 8.24 17.72
CA LEU A 739 -4.87 9.05 18.86
C LEU A 739 -3.76 9.21 19.90
N SER A 740 -2.52 9.48 19.46
CA SER A 740 -1.38 9.62 20.37
C SER A 740 -1.54 10.82 21.31
N PRO A 741 -1.09 10.72 22.58
CA PRO A 741 -1.13 11.83 23.53
C PRO A 741 -0.42 13.09 23.01
N GLN A 742 0.68 12.93 22.29
CA GLN A 742 1.45 14.02 21.70
C GLN A 742 0.61 14.81 20.68
N ARG A 743 -0.12 14.11 19.81
CA ARG A 743 -0.98 14.73 18.80
C ARG A 743 -2.13 15.49 19.45
N LEU A 744 -2.83 14.84 20.38
CA LEU A 744 -3.99 15.42 21.05
C LEU A 744 -3.63 16.64 21.91
N GLN A 745 -2.48 16.65 22.58
CA GLN A 745 -2.02 17.79 23.39
C GLN A 745 -1.78 19.08 22.59
N ARG A 746 -1.67 18.98 21.26
CA ARG A 746 -1.45 20.11 20.36
C ARG A 746 -2.73 20.63 19.74
N ALA A 747 -3.80 19.85 19.77
CA ALA A 747 -5.08 20.18 19.16
C ALA A 747 -6.00 20.91 20.14
N ALA A 748 -6.97 21.63 19.58
CA ALA A 748 -8.12 22.17 20.29
C ALA A 748 -9.33 21.25 20.19
N MET A 749 -9.46 20.50 19.09
CA MET A 749 -10.66 19.73 18.77
C MET A 749 -10.32 18.36 18.17
N LEU A 750 -11.07 17.33 18.58
CA LEU A 750 -11.05 15.98 18.02
C LEU A 750 -12.48 15.60 17.62
N LEU A 751 -12.67 15.21 16.36
CA LEU A 751 -13.95 14.73 15.84
C LEU A 751 -13.84 13.25 15.48
N CYS A 752 -14.81 12.46 15.94
CA CYS A 752 -14.90 11.03 15.67
C CYS A 752 -16.24 10.70 15.00
N VAL A 753 -16.20 10.11 13.81
CA VAL A 753 -17.39 9.64 13.09
C VAL A 753 -17.47 8.12 13.24
N ALA A 754 -18.32 7.67 14.16
CA ALA A 754 -18.65 6.27 14.44
C ALA A 754 -17.54 5.25 14.14
N PRO A 755 -16.47 5.18 14.96
CA PRO A 755 -15.37 4.25 14.74
C PRO A 755 -15.83 2.79 14.73
N ALA A 756 -15.49 2.03 13.69
CA ALA A 756 -15.86 0.62 13.59
C ALA A 756 -14.89 -0.33 14.33
N ARG A 757 -13.65 0.11 14.59
CA ARG A 757 -12.67 -0.63 15.40
C ARG A 757 -12.72 -0.19 16.86
N GLU A 758 -12.51 -1.14 17.77
CA GLU A 758 -12.38 -0.85 19.20
C GLU A 758 -11.24 0.13 19.48
N VAL A 759 -11.52 1.10 20.36
CA VAL A 759 -10.54 2.06 20.86
C VAL A 759 -9.90 1.49 22.13
N THR A 760 -8.58 1.46 22.15
CA THR A 760 -7.82 0.85 23.27
C THR A 760 -7.95 1.68 24.54
N ALA A 761 -7.74 1.05 25.71
CA ALA A 761 -7.77 1.76 26.99
C ALA A 761 -6.74 2.91 27.08
N ALA A 762 -5.59 2.77 26.41
CA ALA A 762 -4.57 3.83 26.35
C ALA A 762 -5.04 5.04 25.52
N GLU A 763 -5.72 4.80 24.40
CA GLU A 763 -6.32 5.85 23.57
C GLU A 763 -7.49 6.53 24.30
N GLN A 764 -8.35 5.77 24.97
CA GLN A 764 -9.43 6.32 25.81
C GLN A 764 -8.86 7.24 26.90
N ALA A 765 -7.78 6.82 27.58
CA ALA A 765 -7.11 7.66 28.57
C ALA A 765 -6.50 8.94 27.94
N ALA A 766 -5.93 8.84 26.74
CA ALA A 766 -5.39 10.00 26.03
C ALA A 766 -6.48 11.01 25.65
N VAL A 767 -7.63 10.53 25.15
CA VAL A 767 -8.80 11.38 24.83
C VAL A 767 -9.38 12.01 26.10
N GLY A 768 -9.47 11.25 27.19
CA GLY A 768 -9.89 11.77 28.50
C GLY A 768 -9.01 12.94 28.97
N GLN A 769 -7.69 12.75 28.96
CA GLN A 769 -6.72 13.80 29.33
C GLN A 769 -6.78 15.01 28.40
N PHE A 770 -7.01 14.80 27.10
CA PHE A 770 -7.18 15.87 26.12
C PHE A 770 -8.36 16.77 26.47
N VAL A 771 -9.53 16.19 26.74
CA VAL A 771 -10.73 16.96 27.11
C VAL A 771 -10.53 17.67 28.46
N GLU A 772 -10.00 16.97 29.46
CA GLU A 772 -9.74 17.56 30.79
C GLU A 772 -8.83 18.80 30.73
N ARG A 773 -7.89 18.84 29.79
CA ARG A 773 -6.95 19.96 29.59
C ARG A 773 -7.53 21.13 28.79
N GLY A 774 -8.75 21.04 28.28
CA GLY A 774 -9.39 22.10 27.49
C GLY A 774 -9.74 21.72 26.06
N GLY A 775 -9.45 20.47 25.66
CA GLY A 775 -9.82 19.96 24.35
C GLY A 775 -11.33 19.72 24.21
N VAL A 776 -11.80 19.71 22.97
CA VAL A 776 -13.20 19.45 22.62
C VAL A 776 -13.30 18.13 21.88
N LEU A 777 -14.07 17.20 22.41
CA LEU A 777 -14.40 15.95 21.72
C LEU A 777 -15.79 16.08 21.09
N VAL A 778 -15.92 15.80 19.79
CA VAL A 778 -17.22 15.65 19.14
C VAL A 778 -17.33 14.25 18.55
N ALA A 779 -18.30 13.47 19.03
CA ALA A 779 -18.57 12.13 18.54
C ALA A 779 -19.92 12.09 17.79
N MET A 780 -19.90 11.62 16.55
CA MET A 780 -21.09 11.47 15.71
C MET A 780 -21.33 9.98 15.51
N ALA A 781 -22.45 9.46 16.03
CA ALA A 781 -22.81 8.06 15.87
C ALA A 781 -24.30 7.80 16.15
N GLY A 782 -24.94 7.12 15.21
CA GLY A 782 -26.23 6.47 15.42
C GLY A 782 -26.13 5.21 16.28
N ALA A 783 -27.27 4.61 16.65
CA ALA A 783 -27.27 3.46 17.54
C ALA A 783 -26.70 2.17 16.90
N VAL A 784 -26.71 2.07 15.56
CA VAL A 784 -26.18 0.93 14.81
C VAL A 784 -24.65 0.89 14.89
N GLU A 785 -24.00 2.02 14.62
CA GLU A 785 -22.54 2.12 14.60
C GLU A 785 -21.93 2.59 15.94
N GLY A 786 -22.76 3.04 16.90
CA GLY A 786 -22.32 3.67 18.14
C GLY A 786 -21.63 2.78 19.18
N ARG A 787 -21.55 1.46 18.95
CA ARG A 787 -21.01 0.49 19.93
C ARG A 787 -19.63 0.88 20.44
N ASN A 788 -18.68 1.17 19.55
CA ASN A 788 -17.32 1.51 19.97
C ASN A 788 -17.20 2.97 20.41
N THR A 789 -18.03 3.86 19.86
CA THR A 789 -18.13 5.27 20.27
C THR A 789 -18.48 5.40 21.75
N ARG A 790 -19.31 4.49 22.28
CA ARG A 790 -19.69 4.45 23.70
C ARG A 790 -18.49 4.44 24.64
N SER A 791 -17.45 3.65 24.32
CA SER A 791 -16.24 3.55 25.15
C SER A 791 -15.48 4.87 25.30
N ILE A 792 -15.59 5.76 24.32
CA ILE A 792 -14.96 7.09 24.34
C ILE A 792 -15.85 8.09 25.11
N LEU A 793 -17.17 7.92 25.05
CA LEU A 793 -18.15 8.85 25.62
C LEU A 793 -18.51 8.58 27.08
N GLU A 794 -18.45 7.32 27.50
CA GLU A 794 -18.81 6.88 28.86
C GLU A 794 -18.09 7.66 29.97
N PRO A 795 -16.77 7.98 29.88
CA PRO A 795 -16.08 8.79 30.88
C PRO A 795 -16.62 10.22 31.06
N PHE A 796 -17.48 10.68 30.14
CA PHE A 796 -18.11 11.99 30.15
C PHE A 796 -19.60 11.94 30.52
N GLY A 797 -20.14 10.76 30.86
CA GLY A 797 -21.56 10.58 31.17
C GLY A 797 -22.47 10.71 29.94
N LEU A 798 -21.91 10.52 28.74
CA LEU A 798 -22.62 10.53 27.46
C LEU A 798 -22.61 9.11 26.87
N GLY A 799 -23.61 8.77 26.07
CA GLY A 799 -23.65 7.47 25.40
C GLY A 799 -24.55 7.46 24.17
N THR A 800 -24.35 6.49 23.30
CA THR A 800 -25.27 6.20 22.18
C THR A 800 -26.21 5.07 22.58
N SER A 801 -27.44 5.12 22.06
CA SER A 801 -28.37 4.00 22.22
C SER A 801 -27.85 2.72 21.58
N THR A 802 -28.40 1.57 21.98
CA THR A 802 -28.07 0.27 21.38
C THR A 802 -29.16 -0.12 20.40
N ALA A 803 -28.81 -0.28 19.12
CA ALA A 803 -29.78 -0.74 18.11
C ALA A 803 -30.20 -2.21 18.30
N PHE A 804 -29.29 -3.05 18.82
CA PHE A 804 -29.54 -4.48 19.03
C PHE A 804 -28.99 -4.96 20.37
N HIS A 805 -29.87 -5.34 21.29
CA HIS A 805 -29.51 -6.04 22.50
C HIS A 805 -29.31 -7.53 22.21
N ARG A 806 -28.43 -8.18 22.98
CA ARG A 806 -28.32 -9.64 22.91
C ARG A 806 -29.67 -10.25 23.34
N PRO A 807 -30.16 -11.31 22.67
CA PRO A 807 -31.36 -12.01 23.12
C PRO A 807 -31.25 -12.39 24.60
N GLY A 808 -32.22 -11.96 25.40
CA GLY A 808 -32.26 -12.20 26.86
C GLY A 808 -31.50 -11.20 27.74
N ALA A 809 -30.86 -10.16 27.17
CA ALA A 809 -30.11 -9.17 27.96
C ALA A 809 -30.98 -8.16 28.72
N GLY A 810 -32.29 -8.09 28.45
CA GLY A 810 -33.20 -7.11 29.05
C GLY A 810 -32.88 -5.68 28.60
N GLY A 811 -33.63 -5.17 27.63
CA GLY A 811 -33.48 -3.82 27.10
C GLY A 811 -34.31 -3.64 25.83
N GLU A 812 -34.84 -2.44 25.61
CA GLU A 812 -35.53 -2.11 24.36
C GLU A 812 -34.52 -1.72 23.29
N ASP A 813 -34.62 -2.34 22.13
CA ASP A 813 -33.86 -1.96 20.95
C ASP A 813 -34.26 -0.55 20.53
N ALA A 814 -33.25 0.32 20.37
CA ALA A 814 -33.50 1.67 19.91
C ALA A 814 -33.99 1.64 18.46
N ALA A 815 -35.05 2.40 18.18
CA ALA A 815 -35.50 2.68 16.83
C ALA A 815 -34.94 4.04 16.36
N PRO A 816 -34.59 4.19 15.07
CA PRO A 816 -34.25 5.49 14.52
C PRO A 816 -35.47 6.41 14.60
N ILE A 817 -35.23 7.68 14.94
CA ILE A 817 -36.25 8.74 14.87
C ILE A 817 -36.50 9.13 13.41
N GLY A 818 -35.47 9.03 12.55
CA GLY A 818 -35.55 9.30 11.11
C GLY A 818 -34.92 10.64 10.71
N CYS A 819 -35.23 11.10 9.49
CA CYS A 819 -34.80 12.40 8.99
C CYS A 819 -35.72 13.49 9.57
N ILE A 820 -35.16 14.42 10.37
CA ILE A 820 -35.97 15.37 11.15
C ILE A 820 -35.21 16.70 11.38
N TYR A 821 -35.98 17.78 11.49
CA TYR A 821 -35.52 19.09 11.94
C TYR A 821 -35.74 19.20 13.45
N LEU A 822 -34.70 19.53 14.20
CA LEU A 822 -34.82 19.81 15.63
C LEU A 822 -34.42 21.25 15.95
N PRO A 823 -35.12 21.92 16.89
CA PRO A 823 -34.76 23.26 17.30
C PRO A 823 -33.46 23.30 18.12
N TYR A 824 -32.66 24.34 17.91
CA TYR A 824 -31.49 24.69 18.74
C TYR A 824 -31.08 26.17 18.54
N PRO A 825 -30.36 26.79 19.50
CA PRO A 825 -30.56 26.61 20.92
C PRO A 825 -31.99 27.04 21.30
N GLU A 826 -32.68 26.27 22.15
CA GLU A 826 -34.02 26.64 22.60
C GLU A 826 -33.92 27.75 23.65
N THR A 827 -34.28 28.97 23.26
CA THR A 827 -34.49 30.10 24.19
C THR A 827 -35.90 30.65 23.98
N GLU A 828 -36.48 31.29 25.00
CA GLU A 828 -37.89 31.73 24.98
C GLU A 828 -38.29 32.56 23.74
N ASN A 829 -37.34 33.29 23.14
CA ASN A 829 -37.60 34.24 22.04
C ASN A 829 -36.82 33.97 20.75
N PHE A 830 -36.10 32.84 20.63
CA PHE A 830 -35.28 32.55 19.47
C PHE A 830 -35.22 31.04 19.19
N ARG A 831 -35.55 30.65 17.96
CA ARG A 831 -35.46 29.27 17.45
C ARG A 831 -34.63 29.26 16.17
N SER A 832 -33.58 28.44 16.14
CA SER A 832 -32.96 27.96 14.90
C SER A 832 -33.19 26.46 14.78
N THR A 833 -32.89 25.86 13.62
CA THR A 833 -33.19 24.45 13.35
C THR A 833 -31.97 23.74 12.75
N VAL A 834 -31.75 22.49 13.16
CA VAL A 834 -30.69 21.59 12.67
C VAL A 834 -31.35 20.37 12.05
N VAL A 835 -30.75 19.82 11.00
CA VAL A 835 -31.25 18.63 10.30
C VAL A 835 -30.39 17.42 10.58
N PHE A 836 -31.06 16.30 10.84
CA PHE A 836 -30.45 14.98 10.93
C PHE A 836 -30.93 14.13 9.76
N TYR A 837 -30.03 13.34 9.19
CA TYR A 837 -30.33 12.36 8.15
C TYR A 837 -30.96 11.11 8.77
N ALA A 838 -30.38 10.65 9.88
CA ALA A 838 -30.92 9.54 10.67
C ALA A 838 -30.72 9.84 12.15
N ALA A 839 -31.64 10.60 12.76
CA ALA A 839 -31.57 10.92 14.18
C ALA A 839 -31.79 9.66 15.04
N TRP A 840 -30.94 9.52 16.06
CA TRP A 840 -31.02 8.50 17.10
C TRP A 840 -31.01 9.15 18.47
N PRO A 841 -31.73 8.58 19.44
CA PRO A 841 -31.63 9.04 20.82
C PRO A 841 -30.23 8.78 21.38
N VAL A 842 -29.73 9.72 22.17
CA VAL A 842 -28.49 9.60 22.95
C VAL A 842 -28.82 9.43 24.43
N HIS A 843 -27.89 8.90 25.21
CA HIS A 843 -28.04 8.73 26.65
C HIS A 843 -27.20 9.74 27.42
N ILE A 844 -27.77 10.20 28.53
CA ILE A 844 -27.14 11.10 29.49
C ILE A 844 -27.20 10.41 30.85
N HIS A 845 -26.03 10.18 31.47
CA HIS A 845 -25.90 9.45 32.73
C HIS A 845 -25.34 10.30 33.88
N GLY A 846 -25.05 11.59 33.66
CA GLY A 846 -24.39 12.46 34.63
C GLY A 846 -25.02 13.85 34.78
N GLN A 847 -24.84 14.48 35.95
CA GLN A 847 -25.38 15.82 36.26
C GLN A 847 -24.69 16.96 35.48
N SER A 848 -23.48 16.73 34.96
CA SER A 848 -22.70 17.72 34.17
C SER A 848 -23.09 17.77 32.69
N ALA A 849 -23.96 16.86 32.25
CA ALA A 849 -24.38 16.76 30.87
C ALA A 849 -25.69 17.53 30.64
N ARG A 850 -25.74 18.27 29.53
CA ARG A 850 -26.88 19.06 29.09
C ARG A 850 -27.32 18.63 27.69
N THR A 851 -28.62 18.65 27.46
CA THR A 851 -29.21 18.47 26.13
C THR A 851 -29.06 19.75 25.31
N ILE A 852 -28.65 19.61 24.05
CA ILE A 852 -28.57 20.71 23.07
C ILE A 852 -29.78 20.68 22.13
N ALA A 853 -30.15 19.50 21.65
CA ALA A 853 -31.31 19.28 20.78
C ALA A 853 -32.02 17.99 21.18
N CYS A 854 -33.35 18.02 21.24
CA CYS A 854 -34.20 16.89 21.57
C CYS A 854 -35.48 16.90 20.73
N THR A 855 -36.13 15.74 20.66
CA THR A 855 -37.48 15.61 20.09
C THR A 855 -38.53 16.30 20.97
N GLU A 856 -39.75 16.47 20.46
CA GLU A 856 -40.90 16.96 21.24
C GLU A 856 -41.15 16.12 22.50
N ASP A 857 -40.97 14.80 22.41
CA ASP A 857 -41.04 13.86 23.55
C ASP A 857 -39.86 14.00 24.54
N LYS A 858 -39.02 15.04 24.42
CA LYS A 858 -37.82 15.29 25.24
C LYS A 858 -36.75 14.18 25.18
N ARG A 859 -36.69 13.40 24.08
CA ARG A 859 -35.60 12.45 23.85
C ARG A 859 -34.39 13.21 23.29
N PRO A 860 -33.24 13.23 23.97
CA PRO A 860 -32.07 13.98 23.50
C PRO A 860 -31.48 13.30 22.26
N VAL A 861 -31.11 14.10 21.26
CA VAL A 861 -30.41 13.68 20.04
C VAL A 861 -29.00 14.27 19.99
N VAL A 862 -28.82 15.47 20.56
CA VAL A 862 -27.51 16.07 20.78
C VAL A 862 -27.36 16.41 22.25
N ALA A 863 -26.25 15.99 22.85
CA ALA A 863 -25.92 16.27 24.24
C ALA A 863 -24.45 16.68 24.39
N ALA A 864 -24.16 17.50 25.38
CA ALA A 864 -22.80 17.92 25.72
C ALA A 864 -22.54 17.79 27.21
N SER A 865 -21.32 17.44 27.59
CA SER A 865 -20.90 17.30 28.99
C SER A 865 -19.57 17.98 29.22
N ALA A 866 -19.51 18.87 30.20
CA ALA A 866 -18.27 19.54 30.59
C ALA A 866 -17.42 18.62 31.47
N LYS A 867 -16.10 18.59 31.21
CA LYS A 867 -15.15 17.85 32.05
C LYS A 867 -13.79 18.54 32.07
N GLY A 868 -13.32 18.89 33.26
CA GLY A 868 -12.10 19.70 33.43
C GLY A 868 -12.28 21.08 32.78
N LYS A 869 -11.35 21.47 31.91
CA LYS A 869 -11.40 22.74 31.16
C LYS A 869 -12.09 22.63 29.79
N GLY A 870 -12.38 21.41 29.34
CA GLY A 870 -12.97 21.13 28.04
C GLY A 870 -14.36 20.53 28.15
N PHE A 871 -14.88 20.03 27.03
CA PHE A 871 -16.17 19.34 27.01
C PHE A 871 -16.26 18.33 25.85
N ALA A 872 -17.14 17.35 26.04
CA ALA A 872 -17.47 16.34 25.05
C ALA A 872 -18.89 16.58 24.51
N VAL A 873 -19.11 16.31 23.23
CA VAL A 873 -20.39 16.41 22.53
C VAL A 873 -20.67 15.08 21.85
N VAL A 874 -21.90 14.58 21.99
CA VAL A 874 -22.42 13.46 21.22
C VAL A 874 -23.54 13.94 20.31
N ILE A 875 -23.48 13.53 19.05
CA ILE A 875 -24.49 13.77 18.03
C ILE A 875 -25.00 12.39 17.57
N GLY A 876 -26.29 12.13 17.82
CA GLY A 876 -26.96 10.87 17.52
C GLY A 876 -27.24 10.64 16.04
N ASP A 877 -26.29 10.94 15.15
CA ASP A 877 -26.40 10.71 13.71
C ASP A 877 -25.00 10.51 13.13
N THR A 878 -24.76 9.33 12.55
CA THR A 878 -23.48 8.98 11.91
C THR A 878 -23.21 9.86 10.68
N CYS A 879 -24.26 10.28 9.96
CA CYS A 879 -24.15 11.03 8.72
C CYS A 879 -23.99 12.55 8.92
N PHE A 880 -24.08 13.04 10.15
CA PHE A 880 -24.16 14.48 10.45
C PHE A 880 -23.00 15.32 9.88
N GLY A 881 -21.80 14.74 9.90
CA GLY A 881 -20.59 15.38 9.40
C GLY A 881 -20.24 15.06 7.94
N LEU A 882 -21.12 14.39 7.19
CA LEU A 882 -20.83 13.95 5.82
C LEU A 882 -21.27 15.01 4.80
N ASN A 883 -20.60 15.04 3.64
CA ASN A 883 -20.83 15.99 2.55
C ASN A 883 -22.31 16.11 2.18
N LYS A 884 -23.02 14.97 2.08
CA LYS A 884 -24.46 14.95 1.74
C LYS A 884 -25.32 15.85 2.64
N LEU A 885 -24.97 16.00 3.92
CA LEU A 885 -25.71 16.85 4.87
C LEU A 885 -25.15 18.26 5.03
N LEU A 886 -23.93 18.52 4.55
CA LEU A 886 -23.25 19.80 4.73
C LEU A 886 -23.14 20.57 3.42
N GLU A 887 -22.47 19.97 2.44
CA GLU A 887 -22.03 20.62 1.21
C GLU A 887 -21.46 19.59 0.22
N ASN A 888 -21.97 19.58 -1.00
CA ASN A 888 -21.50 18.79 -2.15
C ASN A 888 -20.60 19.62 -3.08
N ALA A 889 -20.03 18.99 -4.12
CA ALA A 889 -19.13 19.64 -5.08
C ALA A 889 -19.74 20.90 -5.74
N ASP A 890 -21.00 20.82 -6.16
CA ASP A 890 -21.73 21.94 -6.79
C ASP A 890 -22.18 23.01 -5.79
N GLY A 891 -21.78 22.84 -4.54
CA GLY A 891 -22.19 23.67 -3.44
C GLY A 891 -23.44 23.17 -2.77
N ASP A 892 -24.40 22.53 -3.44
CA ASP A 892 -25.68 22.10 -2.85
C ASP A 892 -25.58 21.25 -1.57
N ALA A 893 -26.63 21.26 -0.77
CA ALA A 893 -26.80 20.38 0.39
C ALA A 893 -28.17 19.70 0.29
N LEU A 894 -28.34 18.55 0.95
CA LEU A 894 -29.63 17.82 0.99
C LEU A 894 -30.81 18.71 1.39
N VAL A 895 -30.57 19.81 2.12
CA VAL A 895 -31.59 20.77 2.55
C VAL A 895 -31.15 22.20 2.25
N GLY A 896 -31.98 22.91 1.47
CA GLY A 896 -31.73 24.24 0.88
C GLY A 896 -31.58 25.47 1.80
N GLU A 897 -31.26 25.33 3.09
CA GLU A 897 -31.09 26.46 4.02
C GLU A 897 -29.76 26.45 4.82
N ARG A 898 -28.79 25.57 4.50
CA ARG A 898 -27.46 25.53 5.15
C ARG A 898 -27.50 25.44 6.69
N VAL A 899 -28.59 24.90 7.21
CA VAL A 899 -28.91 24.77 8.64
C VAL A 899 -27.81 24.07 9.45
N ASN A 900 -27.18 23.05 8.88
CA ASN A 900 -26.12 22.30 9.56
C ASN A 900 -24.79 23.06 9.60
N ALA A 901 -24.46 23.86 8.58
CA ALA A 901 -23.28 24.73 8.63
C ALA A 901 -23.44 25.81 9.73
N ASN A 902 -24.65 26.35 9.90
CA ASN A 902 -24.97 27.25 11.01
C ASN A 902 -24.82 26.56 12.38
N PHE A 903 -25.18 25.28 12.48
CA PHE A 903 -25.03 24.52 13.73
C PHE A 903 -23.55 24.39 14.11
N TRP A 904 -22.70 24.04 13.15
CA TRP A 904 -21.25 23.95 13.36
C TRP A 904 -20.65 25.29 13.77
N ARG A 905 -21.02 26.39 13.11
CA ARG A 905 -20.58 27.74 13.47
C ARG A 905 -20.98 28.13 14.89
N TRP A 906 -22.23 27.84 15.27
CA TRP A 906 -22.70 28.06 16.64
C TRP A 906 -21.94 27.22 17.66
N LEU A 907 -21.74 25.92 17.38
CA LEU A 907 -21.04 25.00 18.25
C LEU A 907 -19.57 25.42 18.44
N VAL A 908 -18.90 25.79 17.35
CA VAL A 908 -17.52 26.28 17.37
C VAL A 908 -17.40 27.64 18.06
N GLY A 909 -18.38 28.53 17.87
CA GLY A 909 -18.44 29.81 18.59
C GLY A 909 -18.59 29.65 20.10
N SER A 910 -19.08 28.50 20.57
CA SER A 910 -19.20 28.17 22.00
C SER A 910 -17.90 27.65 22.64
N LEU A 911 -16.83 27.45 21.85
CA LEU A 911 -15.57 26.94 22.37
C LEU A 911 -14.81 28.01 23.19
N PRO A 912 -14.01 27.59 24.20
CA PRO A 912 -13.22 28.51 25.00
C PRO A 912 -12.31 29.42 24.15
N GLY A 913 -12.36 30.72 24.40
CA GLY A 913 -11.52 31.72 23.72
C GLY A 913 -12.01 32.12 22.32
N ARG A 914 -13.13 31.58 21.84
CA ARG A 914 -13.76 31.98 20.57
C ARG A 914 -14.93 32.93 20.80
N ARG A 915 -15.26 33.71 19.76
CA ARG A 915 -16.38 34.66 19.81
C ARG A 915 -17.68 33.89 19.63
N PRO A 916 -18.64 33.99 20.57
CA PRO A 916 -19.96 33.40 20.39
C PRO A 916 -20.63 33.94 19.13
N TRP A 917 -21.23 33.04 18.35
CA TRP A 917 -22.06 33.40 17.21
C TRP A 917 -23.48 32.91 17.43
N ARG A 918 -24.47 33.70 17.03
CA ARG A 918 -25.88 33.33 17.11
C ARG A 918 -26.38 32.96 15.72
N PRO A 919 -27.03 31.81 15.55
CA PRO A 919 -27.60 31.43 14.26
C PRO A 919 -28.71 32.40 13.82
N PRO A 920 -29.06 32.41 12.53
CA PRO A 920 -30.25 33.11 12.06
C PRO A 920 -31.51 32.45 12.65
N ALA A 921 -32.54 33.26 12.89
CA ALA A 921 -33.84 32.77 13.33
C ALA A 921 -34.49 31.97 12.20
N TYR A 922 -35.04 30.82 12.54
CA TYR A 922 -35.81 30.01 11.63
C TYR A 922 -37.18 30.65 11.42
N HIS A 923 -37.53 30.95 10.16
CA HIS A 923 -38.84 31.44 9.78
C HIS A 923 -39.64 30.29 9.12
N PRO A 924 -40.72 29.79 9.74
CA PRO A 924 -41.46 28.64 9.22
C PRO A 924 -42.10 28.86 7.83
N ASP A 925 -42.30 30.12 7.42
CA ASP A 925 -42.97 30.46 6.15
C ASP A 925 -42.09 30.19 4.91
N THR A 926 -40.75 30.23 5.00
CA THR A 926 -39.85 29.96 3.87
C THR A 926 -39.73 28.47 3.52
N ALA A 927 -39.83 27.59 4.52
CA ALA A 927 -39.74 26.14 4.34
C ALA A 927 -40.95 25.57 3.57
N SER A 928 -42.15 26.15 3.75
CA SER A 928 -43.35 25.71 3.01
C SER A 928 -43.32 26.11 1.53
N ALA A 929 -42.67 27.22 1.19
CA ALA A 929 -42.54 27.69 -0.19
C ALA A 929 -41.57 26.81 -1.00
N ASN A 930 -40.47 26.36 -0.40
CA ASN A 930 -39.51 25.46 -1.05
C ASN A 930 -40.01 24.00 -1.11
N ALA A 931 -40.70 23.51 -0.07
CA ALA A 931 -41.32 22.18 -0.09
C ALA A 931 -42.51 22.07 -1.07
N ALA A 932 -43.16 23.19 -1.41
CA ALA A 932 -44.19 23.25 -2.43
C ALA A 932 -43.63 23.38 -3.86
N ALA A 933 -42.45 23.98 -4.03
CA ALA A 933 -41.79 24.14 -5.33
C ALA A 933 -41.08 22.86 -5.83
N GLU A 934 -40.75 21.92 -4.93
CA GLU A 934 -40.07 20.65 -5.27
C GLU A 934 -41.00 19.42 -5.30
N ARG A 935 -42.32 19.58 -5.17
CA ARG A 935 -43.24 18.53 -5.61
C ARG A 935 -43.29 18.58 -7.13
N PRO A 936 -42.87 17.53 -7.86
CA PRO A 936 -43.22 17.46 -9.26
C PRO A 936 -44.74 17.33 -9.31
N ASP A 937 -45.41 18.34 -9.85
CA ASP A 937 -46.82 18.24 -10.21
C ASP A 937 -46.97 17.08 -11.21
N ALA A 938 -47.34 15.91 -10.69
CA ALA A 938 -47.68 14.71 -11.45
C ALA A 938 -49.00 14.86 -12.24
N ALA A 939 -49.37 16.09 -12.61
CA ALA A 939 -50.61 16.43 -13.30
C ALA A 939 -50.42 17.33 -14.53
N GLY A 940 -49.17 17.70 -14.89
CA GLY A 940 -48.89 18.60 -16.03
C GLY A 940 -48.22 17.98 -17.24
N SER A 941 -47.87 16.68 -17.22
CA SER A 941 -47.11 16.04 -18.31
C SER A 941 -47.95 15.57 -19.50
N ASP A 942 -49.27 15.45 -19.35
CA ASP A 942 -50.12 14.91 -20.43
C ASP A 942 -50.51 15.94 -21.50
N GLU A 943 -50.46 17.25 -21.22
CA GLU A 943 -50.84 18.28 -22.22
C GLU A 943 -49.68 18.76 -23.11
N ARG A 944 -48.42 18.43 -22.81
CA ARG A 944 -47.27 18.83 -23.64
C ARG A 944 -46.85 17.80 -24.69
N GLU A 945 -47.33 16.56 -24.60
CA GLU A 945 -47.01 15.51 -25.58
C GLU A 945 -47.90 15.56 -26.84
N GLU A 946 -49.01 16.30 -26.81
CA GLU A 946 -49.95 16.43 -27.94
C GLU A 946 -49.70 17.68 -28.83
N ALA A 947 -48.80 18.58 -28.41
CA ALA A 947 -48.40 19.76 -29.20
C ALA A 947 -47.07 19.59 -29.97
N GLN A 948 -46.44 18.40 -29.91
CA GLN A 948 -45.18 18.09 -30.61
C GLN A 948 -45.22 16.78 -31.41
N ARG A 949 -46.41 16.34 -31.84
CA ARG A 949 -46.57 15.33 -32.91
C ARG A 949 -47.04 15.95 -34.20
#